data_AF-A0A831NI30-F1
#
_entry.id   AF-A0A831NI30-F1
#
_cell.length_a   1.000
_cell.length_b   1.000
_cell.length_c   1.000
_cell.angle_alpha   90.00
_cell.angle_beta   90.00
_cell.angle_gamma   90.00
#
_symmetry.space_group_name_H-M   'P 1'
#
loop_
_entity.id
_entity.type
_entity.pdbx_description
1 polymer ?
#
loop_
_entity_poly.entity_id
_entity_poly.type
_entity_poly.pdbx_seq_one_letter_code
_entity_poly.pdbx_strand_id
1 'polypeptide(L)'
;MKRLFTSFLGAVCLFALSACSDEETPAPQPGSGDTEELPALPSEVVKDGRAMWVSYDPTPDADANSTTFIHGALVSWRLLQSDPSNVAFDIYKSVDGGQEVKLNVDALFNSTCFLDENIDVTKSNHYRVTLSGNSETICECDFTPEMAQTYYRKITLNANPSTIELPENGYYVADDIQVGELDGDGEMEIVIKREPYDGANQGGWHNGTTLLEAYKLDGTFLWRIDLGVNIRSGSHYTSYILYDFDGDGLCEIAFRSAEGTQFADGKMITGEDGKVHDYRIRDLNGAGWASGAKLPTTCGLIFEGPEYISICRGYDGREIARTDNIPRGGEGSKVERAEYWMDYWGDDYGNRMDRFFIGAAYLDGIPDPSTGARTSNPSLIVTRGVYKNWQVWAFDLKGSELENRWKFDTKDHDEKWLAMCSHAFRVADLDNDGKDEILYGQAAIDDNGNELWCTGNGHGDCLHVGKFIKDRDGLQIVASFEEENTYAVQGLGYGCQVIDARDGSLISAHGAGMHGDVGRCIVADVDPDSPNMEFWSSMNSGMYNCGGSIDVPISPDMPTGIGGGTLYNAAIWWTGELTRELFDRALIVSYKANPRTNKNRLVNFATGYGSNEGNHSTKYNPCYYGDFLGDWREEVIMGSSDHSAIYIFSTNYPTEHRFPHLMTDHTYDMSQAMQNIGYNQPTHLGYYIGSK
;
A
#
# COMPACT_ATOMS: atom_id res chain seq x y z
N MET A 1 54.64 -40.72 -19.55
CA MET A 1 56.00 -40.50 -20.07
C MET A 1 56.57 -39.24 -19.39
N LYS A 2 57.91 -39.10 -19.27
CA LYS A 2 58.73 -37.97 -18.75
C LYS A 2 58.10 -36.54 -18.77
N ARG A 3 58.43 -35.55 -17.91
CA ARG A 3 59.15 -35.42 -16.59
C ARG A 3 59.30 -33.91 -16.24
N LEU A 4 59.19 -33.51 -14.95
CA LEU A 4 59.69 -32.26 -14.29
C LEU A 4 59.19 -30.89 -14.87
N PHE A 5 59.09 -29.76 -14.14
CA PHE A 5 59.84 -29.17 -13.01
C PHE A 5 58.84 -28.48 -12.01
N THR A 6 58.89 -28.55 -10.66
CA THR A 6 59.83 -27.97 -9.65
C THR A 6 60.12 -26.46 -9.82
N SER A 7 60.08 -25.55 -8.83
CA SER A 7 59.89 -25.64 -7.37
C SER A 7 59.66 -24.22 -6.78
N PHE A 8 58.93 -24.07 -5.64
CA PHE A 8 59.41 -23.70 -4.27
C PHE A 8 58.68 -22.42 -3.75
N LEU A 9 58.54 -22.08 -2.45
CA LEU A 9 58.91 -22.73 -1.16
C LEU A 9 58.08 -22.17 0.04
N GLY A 10 57.59 -23.06 0.94
CA GLY A 10 57.51 -22.79 2.40
C GLY A 10 56.15 -22.33 3.00
N ALA A 11 55.81 -22.63 4.26
CA ALA A 11 56.42 -23.57 5.21
C ALA A 11 55.43 -24.08 6.30
N VAL A 12 55.67 -25.32 6.74
CA VAL A 12 55.18 -26.14 7.87
C VAL A 12 54.59 -25.45 9.13
N CYS A 13 53.46 -25.95 9.64
CA CYS A 13 53.21 -26.47 11.03
C CYS A 13 51.81 -27.14 11.09
N LEU A 14 51.62 -28.43 11.40
CA LEU A 14 51.73 -29.21 12.66
C LEU A 14 50.49 -29.15 13.59
N PHE A 15 50.02 -30.35 13.99
CA PHE A 15 48.74 -30.66 14.67
C PHE A 15 48.62 -30.16 16.12
N ALA A 16 47.37 -29.90 16.56
CA ALA A 16 46.91 -30.20 17.92
C ALA A 16 45.40 -30.52 17.95
N LEU A 17 45.02 -31.47 18.81
CA LEU A 17 43.63 -31.82 19.17
C LEU A 17 43.36 -31.37 20.61
N SER A 18 42.21 -30.76 20.87
CA SER A 18 41.60 -30.62 22.21
C SER A 18 40.08 -30.53 21.99
N ALA A 19 39.27 -31.55 22.28
CA ALA A 19 38.92 -32.06 23.62
C ALA A 19 38.13 -31.01 24.43
N CYS A 20 36.80 -31.19 24.45
CA CYS A 20 35.87 -30.41 25.26
C CYS A 20 36.01 -30.77 26.75
N SER A 21 35.77 -29.79 27.61
CA SER A 21 35.45 -29.99 29.02
C SER A 21 34.39 -28.97 29.42
N ASP A 22 33.26 -29.44 29.95
CA ASP A 22 32.24 -28.58 30.52
C ASP A 22 32.74 -27.97 31.85
N GLU A 23 32.52 -26.67 32.05
CA GLU A 23 32.59 -26.03 33.37
C GLU A 23 31.33 -25.18 33.61
N GLU A 24 30.98 -25.04 34.89
CA GLU A 24 29.62 -24.73 35.36
C GLU A 24 29.22 -23.26 35.16
N THR A 25 27.95 -23.03 34.82
CA THR A 25 27.32 -21.70 34.82
C THR A 25 27.19 -21.17 36.26
N PRO A 26 27.74 -19.98 36.60
CA PRO A 26 27.45 -19.33 37.87
C PRO A 26 26.04 -18.73 37.87
N ALA A 27 25.30 -18.90 38.96
CA ALA A 27 24.01 -18.23 39.15
C ALA A 27 24.19 -16.71 39.30
N PRO A 28 23.25 -15.88 38.80
CA PRO A 28 23.39 -14.43 38.84
C PRO A 28 23.29 -13.89 40.27
N GLN A 29 24.25 -13.04 40.66
CA GLN A 29 24.11 -12.17 41.82
C GLN A 29 23.40 -10.87 41.41
N PRO A 30 22.63 -10.23 42.31
CA PRO A 30 22.03 -8.93 42.04
C PRO A 30 23.13 -7.85 42.04
N GLY A 31 23.50 -7.38 40.83
CA GLY A 31 24.48 -6.32 40.62
C GLY A 31 23.94 -4.94 40.98
N SER A 32 24.83 -4.07 41.45
CA SER A 32 24.59 -2.64 41.66
C SER A 32 24.25 -1.92 40.36
N GLY A 33 23.47 -0.84 40.44
CA GLY A 33 23.19 0.02 39.29
C GLY A 33 24.43 0.80 38.87
N ASP A 34 25.09 0.32 37.82
CA ASP A 34 26.01 1.09 37.00
C ASP A 34 25.23 1.58 35.77
N THR A 35 25.12 2.90 35.61
CA THR A 35 24.63 3.49 34.35
C THR A 35 25.76 3.37 33.32
N GLU A 36 25.66 2.38 32.42
CA GLU A 36 26.57 2.29 31.28
C GLU A 36 26.48 3.57 30.43
N GLU A 37 27.60 4.27 30.30
CA GLU A 37 27.73 5.45 29.44
C GLU A 37 27.73 4.96 27.99
N LEU A 38 26.65 5.25 27.25
CA LEU A 38 26.45 4.78 25.88
C LEU A 38 27.64 5.18 24.98
N PRO A 39 28.09 4.30 24.06
CA PRO A 39 29.18 4.62 23.16
C PRO A 39 28.81 5.82 22.27
N ALA A 40 29.80 6.70 22.03
CA ALA A 40 29.61 7.90 21.24
C ALA A 40 29.05 7.58 19.84
N LEU A 41 27.99 8.31 19.47
CA LEU A 41 27.34 8.15 18.18
C LEU A 41 28.30 8.50 17.02
N PRO A 42 28.18 7.85 15.85
CA PRO A 42 28.96 8.20 14.66
C PRO A 42 28.83 9.67 14.28
N SER A 43 29.90 10.25 13.74
CA SER A 43 29.96 11.68 13.40
C SER A 43 29.30 12.06 12.08
N GLU A 44 28.80 11.09 11.31
CA GLU A 44 28.02 11.34 10.09
C GLU A 44 26.54 11.35 10.46
N VAL A 45 26.04 12.56 10.77
CA VAL A 45 24.61 12.80 11.01
C VAL A 45 23.90 12.76 9.66
N VAL A 46 23.12 11.71 9.42
CA VAL A 46 22.20 11.63 8.29
C VAL A 46 21.08 12.66 8.49
N LYS A 47 20.92 13.56 7.52
CA LYS A 47 20.00 14.71 7.54
C LYS A 47 18.77 14.53 6.66
N ASP A 48 18.55 13.32 6.18
CA ASP A 48 17.43 12.96 5.33
C ASP A 48 16.12 13.25 6.07
N GLY A 49 15.09 13.69 5.32
CA GLY A 49 13.86 14.22 5.88
C GLY A 49 13.20 13.28 6.88
N ARG A 50 13.25 13.60 8.17
CA ARG A 50 12.61 12.80 9.24
C ARG A 50 11.10 13.04 9.37
N ALA A 51 10.51 13.75 8.41
CA ALA A 51 9.09 14.08 8.30
C ALA A 51 8.44 14.46 9.65
N MET A 52 9.10 15.33 10.42
CA MET A 52 8.71 15.63 11.80
C MET A 52 7.31 16.23 11.85
N TRP A 53 6.42 15.60 12.62
CA TRP A 53 5.01 15.93 12.67
C TRP A 53 4.55 16.30 14.08
N VAL A 54 3.47 17.09 14.15
CA VAL A 54 2.78 17.44 15.39
C VAL A 54 1.29 17.14 15.22
N SER A 55 0.78 16.18 16.00
CA SER A 55 -0.63 15.80 16.03
C SER A 55 -1.29 16.28 17.32
N TYR A 56 -2.42 16.97 17.22
CA TYR A 56 -3.11 17.59 18.36
C TYR A 56 -4.62 17.59 18.13
N ASP A 57 -5.38 16.97 19.03
CA ASP A 57 -6.84 17.02 19.00
C ASP A 57 -7.32 18.25 19.78
N PRO A 58 -8.00 19.24 19.15
CA PRO A 58 -8.54 20.41 19.84
C PRO A 58 -9.76 20.11 20.71
N THR A 59 -10.35 18.91 20.55
CA THR A 59 -11.64 18.53 21.14
C THR A 59 -11.64 17.08 21.64
N PRO A 60 -10.62 16.64 22.42
CA PRO A 60 -10.40 15.22 22.68
C PRO A 60 -11.55 14.55 23.42
N ASP A 61 -12.31 15.29 24.24
CA ASP A 61 -13.46 14.81 25.02
C ASP A 61 -14.83 14.94 24.33
N ALA A 62 -14.90 15.52 23.12
CA ALA A 62 -16.18 15.99 22.56
C ALA A 62 -17.17 14.85 22.22
N ASP A 63 -16.68 13.67 21.83
CA ASP A 63 -17.51 12.47 21.70
C ASP A 63 -16.73 11.21 22.10
N ALA A 64 -17.22 10.54 23.14
CA ALA A 64 -16.68 9.29 23.68
C ALA A 64 -16.44 8.16 22.66
N ASN A 65 -17.07 8.19 21.47
CA ASN A 65 -16.92 7.17 20.42
C ASN A 65 -16.28 7.68 19.13
N SER A 66 -15.95 8.98 19.05
CA SER A 66 -15.49 9.63 17.80
C SER A 66 -14.22 10.45 17.95
N THR A 67 -13.89 10.94 19.15
CA THR A 67 -12.66 11.72 19.42
C THR A 67 -11.60 10.93 20.19
N THR A 68 -10.34 11.38 20.12
CA THR A 68 -9.16 10.57 20.49
C THR A 68 -9.00 10.30 21.99
N PHE A 69 -9.48 11.19 22.86
CA PHE A 69 -9.28 11.16 24.32
C PHE A 69 -7.80 11.23 24.75
N ILE A 70 -6.93 11.76 23.87
CA ILE A 70 -5.56 12.12 24.22
C ILE A 70 -5.46 13.64 24.39
N HIS A 71 -4.85 14.07 25.49
CA HIS A 71 -4.58 15.50 25.75
C HIS A 71 -3.10 15.80 25.52
N GLY A 72 -2.82 17.00 25.00
CA GLY A 72 -1.48 17.41 24.59
C GLY A 72 -1.24 17.22 23.09
N ALA A 73 -0.10 17.72 22.61
CA ALA A 73 0.34 17.54 21.23
C ALA A 73 1.42 16.46 21.16
N LEU A 74 1.21 15.43 20.36
CA LEU A 74 2.24 14.44 20.08
C LEU A 74 3.17 14.97 19.00
N VAL A 75 4.46 15.01 19.29
CA VAL A 75 5.52 15.35 18.34
C VAL A 75 6.23 14.05 17.96
N SER A 76 6.30 13.69 16.69
CA SER A 76 6.90 12.43 16.20
C SER A 76 7.84 12.67 15.02
N TRP A 77 8.80 11.77 14.81
CA TRP A 77 9.79 11.82 13.71
C TRP A 77 10.32 10.42 13.36
N ARG A 78 10.87 10.29 12.15
CA ARG A 78 11.35 8.99 11.65
C ARG A 78 12.62 8.56 12.39
N LEU A 79 12.64 7.28 12.77
CA LEU A 79 13.89 6.53 12.92
C LEU A 79 14.34 6.10 11.52
N LEU A 80 15.55 6.46 11.12
CA LEU A 80 16.08 6.09 9.80
C LEU A 80 16.75 4.72 9.88
N GLN A 81 16.68 3.92 8.81
CA GLN A 81 17.36 2.62 8.73
C GLN A 81 18.90 2.76 8.85
N SER A 82 19.44 3.94 8.50
CA SER A 82 20.85 4.32 8.65
C SER A 82 21.21 4.82 10.05
N ASP A 83 20.25 5.02 10.97
CA ASP A 83 20.56 5.42 12.34
C ASP A 83 21.26 4.27 13.11
N PRO A 84 22.22 4.58 14.00
CA PRO A 84 22.81 3.58 14.89
C PRO A 84 21.76 2.91 15.77
N SER A 85 21.87 1.60 16.00
CA SER A 85 20.97 0.88 16.91
C SER A 85 20.95 1.43 18.34
N ASN A 86 22.03 2.10 18.76
CA ASN A 86 22.13 2.79 20.06
C ASN A 86 21.73 4.27 20.03
N VAL A 87 21.14 4.78 18.93
CA VAL A 87 20.71 6.18 18.82
C VAL A 87 19.70 6.55 19.90
N ALA A 88 19.80 7.78 20.40
CA ALA A 88 18.85 8.38 21.33
C ALA A 88 18.71 9.87 20.99
N PHE A 89 17.54 10.44 21.29
CA PHE A 89 17.17 11.79 20.87
C PHE A 89 16.91 12.72 22.05
N ASP A 90 17.16 14.01 21.85
CA ASP A 90 16.74 15.09 22.73
C ASP A 90 15.80 16.04 21.98
N ILE A 91 14.70 16.42 22.61
CA ILE A 91 13.68 17.31 22.02
C ILE A 91 13.61 18.64 22.78
N TYR A 92 13.55 19.70 22.00
CA TYR A 92 13.54 21.09 22.43
C TYR A 92 12.32 21.82 21.88
N LYS A 93 11.92 22.89 22.57
CA LYS A 93 10.78 23.72 22.21
C LYS A 93 11.08 25.19 22.45
N SER A 94 10.69 26.05 21.52
CA SER A 94 10.51 27.48 21.78
C SER A 94 9.07 27.92 21.50
N VAL A 95 8.64 29.02 22.13
CA VAL A 95 7.27 29.55 22.03
C VAL A 95 7.35 31.03 21.66
N ASP A 96 6.67 31.43 20.59
CA ASP A 96 6.73 32.77 19.97
C ASP A 96 8.17 33.29 19.75
N GLY A 97 9.10 32.40 19.39
CA GLY A 97 10.53 32.74 19.22
C GLY A 97 11.25 33.11 20.52
N GLY A 98 10.68 32.73 21.67
CA GLY A 98 11.27 32.90 23.00
C GLY A 98 12.47 31.98 23.26
N GLN A 99 12.90 31.92 24.52
CA GLN A 99 13.99 31.02 24.92
C GLN A 99 13.60 29.55 24.70
N GLU A 100 14.46 28.81 24.01
CA GLU A 100 14.34 27.37 23.84
C GLU A 100 14.54 26.63 25.18
N VAL A 101 13.70 25.61 25.42
CA VAL A 101 13.77 24.70 26.57
C VAL A 101 13.78 23.24 26.09
N LYS A 102 14.60 22.40 26.73
CA LYS A 102 14.55 20.94 26.54
C LYS A 102 13.30 20.38 27.23
N LEU A 103 12.55 19.50 26.57
CA LEU A 103 11.32 18.92 27.12
C LEU A 103 11.56 17.57 27.85
N ASN A 104 12.44 16.73 27.31
CA ASN A 104 12.76 15.43 27.90
C ASN A 104 13.81 15.56 29.03
N VAL A 105 13.66 14.79 30.10
CA VAL A 105 14.65 14.67 31.19
C VAL A 105 15.73 13.69 30.78
N ASP A 106 15.33 12.44 30.56
CA ASP A 106 16.19 11.36 30.06
C ASP A 106 16.16 11.33 28.52
N ALA A 107 17.22 10.81 27.92
CA ALA A 107 17.33 10.68 26.47
C ALA A 107 16.23 9.77 25.91
N LEU A 108 15.59 10.18 24.81
CA LEU A 108 14.54 9.40 24.16
C LEU A 108 15.18 8.25 23.37
N PHE A 109 15.29 7.10 24.05
CA PHE A 109 15.86 5.88 23.48
C PHE A 109 14.80 4.93 22.92
N ASN A 110 13.69 4.70 23.61
CA ASN A 110 12.70 3.67 23.22
C ASN A 110 11.67 4.11 22.18
N SER A 111 11.53 5.42 21.92
CA SER A 111 10.55 6.00 21.01
C SER A 111 11.16 7.12 20.18
N THR A 112 10.53 7.43 19.04
CA THR A 112 10.78 8.66 18.25
C THR A 112 9.57 9.59 18.29
N CYS A 113 8.93 9.66 19.46
CA CYS A 113 7.86 10.61 19.74
C CYS A 113 7.92 11.15 21.18
N PHE A 114 7.33 12.33 21.39
CA PHE A 114 7.17 12.99 22.68
C PHE A 114 5.80 13.66 22.79
N LEU A 115 5.09 13.46 23.90
CA LEU A 115 3.80 14.12 24.16
C LEU A 115 4.00 15.40 24.96
N ASP A 116 3.78 16.56 24.34
CA ASP A 116 3.71 17.83 25.06
C ASP A 116 2.30 18.06 25.64
N GLU A 117 2.13 17.59 26.87
CA GLU A 117 0.92 17.78 27.67
C GLU A 117 0.65 19.25 28.06
N ASN A 118 1.65 20.15 27.92
CA ASN A 118 1.60 21.53 28.40
C ASN A 118 1.65 22.57 27.26
N ILE A 119 1.29 22.16 26.04
CA ILE A 119 1.30 23.02 24.86
C ILE A 119 0.37 24.25 25.01
N ASP A 120 0.90 25.44 24.75
CA ASP A 120 0.10 26.65 24.58
C ASP A 120 -0.27 26.82 23.10
N VAL A 121 -1.42 26.27 22.72
CA VAL A 121 -1.95 26.30 21.36
C VAL A 121 -2.39 27.69 20.87
N THR A 122 -2.37 28.71 21.75
CA THR A 122 -2.66 30.10 21.35
C THR A 122 -1.43 30.83 20.79
N LYS A 123 -0.27 30.15 20.77
CA LYS A 123 1.03 30.68 20.36
C LYS A 123 1.67 29.81 19.28
N SER A 124 2.70 30.33 18.62
CA SER A 124 3.52 29.52 17.72
C SER A 124 4.50 28.69 18.54
N ASN A 125 4.48 27.37 18.35
CA ASN A 125 5.32 26.40 19.04
C ASN A 125 6.31 25.81 18.03
N HIS A 126 7.60 26.09 18.18
CA HIS A 126 8.65 25.51 17.33
C HIS A 126 9.31 24.36 18.08
N TYR A 127 9.31 23.16 17.49
CA TYR A 127 9.95 21.96 18.04
C TYR A 127 11.19 21.60 17.25
N ARG A 128 12.23 21.16 17.94
CA ARG A 128 13.55 20.85 17.36
C ARG A 128 14.13 19.61 18.03
N VAL A 129 14.59 18.65 17.24
CA VAL A 129 15.19 17.40 17.74
C VAL A 129 16.68 17.39 17.44
N THR A 130 17.47 16.88 18.37
CA THR A 130 18.90 16.58 18.21
C THR A 130 19.19 15.13 18.55
N LEU A 131 20.37 14.65 18.16
CA LEU A 131 20.96 13.49 18.82
C LEU A 131 21.25 13.83 20.29
N SER A 132 20.98 12.89 21.20
CA SER A 132 21.12 13.13 22.64
C SER A 132 22.54 13.56 23.01
N GLY A 133 22.63 14.62 23.81
CA GLY A 133 23.93 15.22 24.21
C GLY A 133 24.63 16.03 23.10
N ASN A 134 24.05 16.13 21.90
CA ASN A 134 24.52 17.00 20.80
C ASN A 134 23.63 18.25 20.69
N SER A 135 24.16 19.32 20.08
CA SER A 135 23.43 20.55 19.76
C SER A 135 22.86 20.59 18.34
N GLU A 136 23.39 19.77 17.43
CA GLU A 136 22.99 19.77 16.01
C GLU A 136 21.55 19.29 15.82
N THR A 137 20.73 20.11 15.15
CA THR A 137 19.38 19.74 14.72
C THR A 137 19.44 18.62 13.69
N ILE A 138 18.61 17.59 13.89
CA ILE A 138 18.37 16.52 12.90
C ILE A 138 17.01 16.67 12.20
N CYS A 139 16.02 17.27 12.87
CA CYS A 139 14.75 17.71 12.30
C CYS A 139 14.09 18.76 13.20
N GLU A 140 13.22 19.58 12.62
CA GLU A 140 12.46 20.62 13.32
C GLU A 140 11.12 20.85 12.61
N CYS A 141 10.12 21.35 13.35
CA CYS A 141 8.81 21.67 12.79
C CYS A 141 8.11 22.78 13.59
N ASP A 142 7.35 23.62 12.90
CA ASP A 142 6.47 24.61 13.52
C ASP A 142 5.04 24.07 13.69
N PHE A 143 4.43 24.41 14.82
CA PHE A 143 3.01 24.18 15.09
C PHE A 143 2.33 25.48 15.50
N THR A 144 1.42 25.96 14.66
CA THR A 144 0.83 27.29 14.77
C THR A 144 -0.57 27.27 15.41
N PRO A 145 -1.09 28.42 15.89
CA PRO A 145 -2.48 28.55 16.33
C PRO A 145 -3.54 28.32 15.22
N GLU A 146 -3.12 28.25 13.95
CA GLU A 146 -3.98 27.87 12.84
C GLU A 146 -4.06 26.35 12.71
N MET A 147 -2.92 25.65 12.76
CA MET A 147 -2.86 24.20 12.79
C MET A 147 -3.61 23.61 13.99
N ALA A 148 -3.58 24.28 15.14
CA ALA A 148 -4.26 23.84 16.36
C ALA A 148 -5.79 23.93 16.33
N GLN A 149 -6.41 24.37 15.23
CA GLN A 149 -7.88 24.45 15.11
C GLN A 149 -8.53 23.13 14.67
N THR A 150 -7.75 22.19 14.14
CA THR A 150 -8.22 20.90 13.60
C THR A 150 -7.28 19.77 14.01
N TYR A 151 -7.82 18.55 14.11
CA TYR A 151 -7.00 17.34 14.34
C TYR A 151 -6.21 16.91 13.09
N TYR A 152 -6.64 17.36 11.91
CA TYR A 152 -6.00 17.09 10.62
C TYR A 152 -5.26 18.32 10.09
N ARG A 153 -4.29 18.10 9.19
CA ARG A 153 -3.88 19.13 8.22
C ARG A 153 -4.79 19.06 6.99
N LYS A 154 -5.19 20.23 6.47
CA LYS A 154 -6.11 20.36 5.33
C LYS A 154 -5.34 20.76 4.07
N ILE A 155 -5.44 19.95 3.03
CA ILE A 155 -5.07 20.36 1.65
C ILE A 155 -6.37 20.67 0.91
N THR A 156 -6.52 21.91 0.44
CA THR A 156 -7.69 22.30 -0.37
C THR A 156 -7.43 21.89 -1.81
N LEU A 157 -8.33 21.09 -2.39
CA LEU A 157 -8.18 20.62 -3.76
C LEU A 157 -8.41 21.75 -4.76
N ASN A 158 -7.64 21.72 -5.84
CA ASN A 158 -7.73 22.68 -6.91
C ASN A 158 -9.12 22.62 -7.58
N ALA A 159 -9.61 23.79 -8.00
CA ALA A 159 -10.91 23.93 -8.62
C ALA A 159 -11.04 23.04 -9.86
N ASN A 160 -12.27 22.56 -10.09
CA ASN A 160 -12.57 21.73 -11.26
C ASN A 160 -12.31 22.54 -12.54
N PRO A 161 -11.60 21.99 -13.54
CA PRO A 161 -11.22 22.73 -14.73
C PRO A 161 -12.46 23.02 -15.60
N SER A 162 -12.63 24.28 -16.01
CA SER A 162 -13.76 24.71 -16.85
C SER A 162 -13.73 24.15 -18.28
N THR A 163 -12.64 23.51 -18.67
CA THR A 163 -12.45 22.83 -19.95
C THR A 163 -12.97 21.39 -19.98
N ILE A 164 -13.26 20.80 -18.80
CA ILE A 164 -13.78 19.44 -18.67
C ILE A 164 -15.26 19.53 -18.27
N GLU A 165 -16.11 18.74 -18.93
CA GLU A 165 -17.52 18.65 -18.55
C GLU A 165 -17.63 18.06 -17.13
N LEU A 166 -18.37 18.72 -16.24
CA LEU A 166 -18.49 18.23 -14.86
C LEU A 166 -19.34 16.95 -14.79
N PRO A 167 -19.05 16.05 -13.83
CA PRO A 167 -19.94 14.94 -13.53
C PRO A 167 -21.34 15.43 -13.12
N GLU A 168 -22.36 14.57 -13.21
CA GLU A 168 -23.77 14.95 -13.04
C GLU A 168 -24.11 15.55 -11.66
N ASN A 169 -23.34 15.18 -10.64
CA ASN A 169 -23.42 15.73 -9.28
C ASN A 169 -22.85 17.16 -9.15
N GLY A 170 -22.12 17.64 -10.16
CA GLY A 170 -21.45 18.95 -10.21
C GLY A 170 -20.04 19.00 -9.60
N TYR A 171 -19.47 17.88 -9.11
CA TYR A 171 -18.19 17.88 -8.42
C TYR A 171 -17.39 16.57 -8.58
N TYR A 172 -16.07 16.70 -8.55
CA TYR A 172 -15.13 15.59 -8.41
C TYR A 172 -14.87 15.30 -6.93
N VAL A 173 -14.86 14.03 -6.56
CA VAL A 173 -14.45 13.59 -5.21
C VAL A 173 -12.95 13.33 -5.14
N ALA A 174 -12.40 13.38 -3.93
CA ALA A 174 -11.11 12.79 -3.60
C ALA A 174 -11.24 11.26 -3.62
N ASP A 175 -10.54 10.58 -4.50
CA ASP A 175 -10.56 9.12 -4.61
C ASP A 175 -9.24 8.51 -4.11
N ASP A 176 -8.67 7.48 -4.74
CA ASP A 176 -7.40 6.88 -4.30
C ASP A 176 -6.20 7.84 -4.39
N ILE A 177 -5.33 7.77 -3.38
CA ILE A 177 -4.07 8.50 -3.27
C ILE A 177 -2.89 7.53 -3.21
N GLN A 178 -1.75 7.96 -3.74
CA GLN A 178 -0.44 7.42 -3.42
C GLN A 178 0.50 8.58 -3.09
N VAL A 179 1.47 8.35 -2.21
CA VAL A 179 2.51 9.31 -1.84
C VAL A 179 3.87 8.92 -2.45
N GLY A 180 4.75 9.89 -2.65
CA GLY A 180 6.11 9.67 -3.14
C GLY A 180 6.90 10.98 -3.25
N GLU A 181 8.23 10.87 -3.21
CA GLU A 181 9.16 11.99 -3.42
C GLU A 181 9.14 12.39 -4.89
N LEU A 182 8.71 13.61 -5.25
CA LEU A 182 8.61 14.01 -6.65
C LEU A 182 9.66 15.03 -7.09
N ASP A 183 10.12 15.93 -6.21
CA ASP A 183 11.00 17.06 -6.59
C ASP A 183 12.34 17.19 -5.82
N GLY A 184 12.60 16.30 -4.87
CA GLY A 184 13.91 16.07 -4.26
C GLY A 184 14.19 16.91 -3.01
N ASP A 185 13.15 17.34 -2.29
CA ASP A 185 13.30 18.14 -1.06
C ASP A 185 13.27 17.31 0.25
N GLY A 186 12.92 16.03 0.18
CA GLY A 186 12.88 15.11 1.31
C GLY A 186 11.50 14.95 1.95
N GLU A 187 10.47 15.64 1.42
CA GLU A 187 9.07 15.45 1.78
C GLU A 187 8.32 14.72 0.65
N MET A 188 7.45 13.77 1.00
CA MET A 188 6.62 13.10 -0.01
C MET A 188 5.42 13.95 -0.41
N GLU A 189 5.24 14.17 -1.70
CA GLU A 189 4.02 14.71 -2.26
C GLU A 189 2.87 13.71 -2.19
N ILE A 190 1.65 14.25 -2.32
CA ILE A 190 0.42 13.50 -2.49
C ILE A 190 0.00 13.58 -3.96
N VAL A 191 -0.15 12.43 -4.61
CA VAL A 191 -0.87 12.31 -5.88
C VAL A 191 -2.24 11.72 -5.64
N ILE A 192 -3.26 12.36 -6.21
CA ILE A 192 -4.66 12.02 -6.01
C ILE A 192 -5.37 11.71 -7.34
N LYS A 193 -6.08 10.59 -7.37
CA LYS A 193 -7.08 10.29 -8.39
C LYS A 193 -8.39 11.01 -8.04
N ARG A 194 -8.99 11.65 -9.04
CA ARG A 194 -10.32 12.27 -8.93
C ARG A 194 -11.13 11.88 -10.15
N GLU A 195 -12.29 11.23 -9.95
CA GLU A 195 -13.07 10.71 -11.08
C GLU A 195 -14.59 10.81 -10.90
N PRO A 196 -15.36 10.82 -12.00
CA PRO A 196 -16.76 10.42 -11.97
C PRO A 196 -16.84 8.92 -11.67
N TYR A 197 -17.09 8.55 -10.41
CA TYR A 197 -17.06 7.15 -10.00
C TYR A 197 -18.26 6.33 -10.53
N ASP A 198 -18.03 5.58 -11.61
CA ASP A 198 -18.98 4.68 -12.29
C ASP A 198 -19.15 3.30 -11.58
N GLY A 199 -18.39 3.03 -10.51
CA GLY A 199 -18.41 1.75 -9.81
C GLY A 199 -17.64 0.61 -10.50
N ALA A 200 -17.83 -0.60 -9.98
CA ALA A 200 -17.16 -1.81 -10.45
C ALA A 200 -17.86 -2.46 -11.66
N ASN A 201 -17.94 -1.75 -12.79
CA ASN A 201 -18.69 -2.15 -13.99
C ASN A 201 -20.22 -2.26 -13.80
N GLN A 202 -20.79 -1.69 -12.72
CA GLN A 202 -22.23 -1.83 -12.41
C GLN A 202 -23.16 -0.92 -13.23
N GLY A 203 -22.62 -0.11 -14.16
CA GLY A 203 -23.35 0.48 -15.27
C GLY A 203 -23.62 1.98 -15.16
N GLY A 204 -23.86 2.61 -16.31
CA GLY A 204 -23.91 4.07 -16.46
C GLY A 204 -22.70 4.58 -17.24
N TRP A 205 -22.83 5.79 -17.77
CA TRP A 205 -21.72 6.62 -18.24
C TRP A 205 -21.98 8.00 -17.64
N HIS A 206 -21.03 8.51 -16.85
CA HIS A 206 -21.13 9.85 -16.30
C HIS A 206 -20.24 10.83 -17.06
N ASN A 207 -20.64 12.10 -17.08
CA ASN A 207 -19.84 13.19 -17.60
C ASN A 207 -18.53 13.35 -16.79
N GLY A 208 -17.52 13.94 -17.42
CA GLY A 208 -16.18 14.07 -16.86
C GLY A 208 -15.19 13.02 -17.36
N THR A 209 -14.01 13.06 -16.77
CA THR A 209 -12.83 12.22 -17.08
C THR A 209 -12.04 11.99 -15.79
N THR A 210 -11.33 10.87 -15.66
CA THR A 210 -10.45 10.66 -14.50
C THR A 210 -9.25 11.63 -14.57
N LEU A 211 -8.96 12.28 -13.45
CA LEU A 211 -7.85 13.22 -13.27
C LEU A 211 -6.83 12.62 -12.29
N LEU A 212 -5.55 12.86 -12.56
CA LEU A 212 -4.45 12.65 -11.61
C LEU A 212 -3.85 14.03 -11.28
N GLU A 213 -3.74 14.37 -10.01
CA GLU A 213 -3.27 15.69 -9.54
C GLU A 213 -2.20 15.53 -8.46
N ALA A 214 -1.16 16.36 -8.47
CA ALA A 214 -0.10 16.35 -7.44
C ALA A 214 -0.12 17.60 -6.55
N TYR A 215 0.13 17.41 -5.25
CA TYR A 215 0.16 18.45 -4.23
C TYR A 215 1.30 18.23 -3.23
N LYS A 216 2.01 19.30 -2.83
CA LYS A 216 2.85 19.28 -1.62
C LYS A 216 2.01 19.29 -0.34
N LEU A 217 2.62 18.92 0.78
CA LEU A 217 1.99 18.87 2.11
C LEU A 217 1.45 20.23 2.61
N ASP A 218 1.99 21.34 2.10
CA ASP A 218 1.51 22.71 2.36
C ASP A 218 0.25 23.09 1.55
N GLY A 219 -0.19 22.22 0.64
CA GLY A 219 -1.31 22.44 -0.28
C GLY A 219 -0.95 23.10 -1.61
N THR A 220 0.33 23.30 -1.91
CA THR A 220 0.79 23.78 -3.22
C THR A 220 0.45 22.74 -4.29
N PHE A 221 -0.47 23.10 -5.19
CA PHE A 221 -0.79 22.32 -6.39
C PHE A 221 0.37 22.39 -7.40
N LEU A 222 0.88 21.23 -7.80
CA LEU A 222 2.00 21.10 -8.75
C LEU A 222 1.48 20.98 -10.18
N TRP A 223 0.67 19.95 -10.46
CA TRP A 223 0.19 19.65 -11.81
C TRP A 223 -1.10 18.81 -11.82
N ARG A 224 -1.69 18.69 -13.02
CA ARG A 224 -2.82 17.81 -13.34
C ARG A 224 -2.59 17.11 -14.67
N ILE A 225 -2.89 15.81 -14.73
CA ILE A 225 -3.07 15.02 -15.94
C ILE A 225 -4.57 14.71 -16.07
N ASP A 226 -5.15 14.95 -17.24
CA ASP A 226 -6.52 14.55 -17.60
C ASP A 226 -6.43 13.28 -18.44
N LEU A 227 -7.00 12.15 -17.99
CA LEU A 227 -6.92 10.90 -18.73
C LEU A 227 -7.78 10.90 -20.00
N GLY A 228 -8.70 11.85 -20.13
CA GLY A 228 -9.48 12.06 -21.35
C GLY A 228 -10.62 11.05 -21.54
N VAL A 229 -11.44 11.30 -22.56
CA VAL A 229 -12.73 10.64 -22.76
C VAL A 229 -12.68 9.15 -23.11
N ASN A 230 -11.51 8.62 -23.47
CA ASN A 230 -11.33 7.21 -23.86
C ASN A 230 -10.76 6.34 -22.73
N ILE A 231 -10.50 6.94 -21.56
CA ILE A 231 -10.27 6.23 -20.31
C ILE A 231 -11.57 6.34 -19.51
N ARG A 232 -12.21 5.19 -19.27
CA ARG A 232 -13.38 5.12 -18.40
C ARG A 232 -12.95 5.17 -16.94
N SER A 233 -13.81 5.74 -16.10
CA SER A 233 -13.62 5.87 -14.66
C SER A 233 -14.17 4.67 -13.89
N GLY A 234 -13.70 4.45 -12.67
CA GLY A 234 -14.10 3.36 -11.77
C GLY A 234 -12.97 2.38 -11.47
N SER A 235 -13.14 1.61 -10.40
CA SER A 235 -12.11 0.81 -9.71
C SER A 235 -11.24 -0.08 -10.61
N HIS A 236 -11.78 -0.62 -11.70
CA HIS A 236 -11.08 -1.61 -12.55
C HIS A 236 -10.45 -1.02 -13.82
N TYR A 237 -10.51 0.31 -13.99
CA TYR A 237 -10.00 1.01 -15.18
C TYR A 237 -8.71 1.78 -14.92
N THR A 238 -8.73 2.67 -13.92
CA THR A 238 -7.58 3.53 -13.58
C THR A 238 -7.01 3.14 -12.22
N SER A 239 -5.98 2.31 -12.30
CA SER A 239 -4.89 2.27 -11.33
C SER A 239 -3.68 3.02 -11.91
N TYR A 240 -2.83 3.50 -11.03
CA TYR A 240 -1.58 4.19 -11.36
C TYR A 240 -0.51 3.77 -10.35
N ILE A 241 0.76 3.95 -10.71
CA ILE A 241 1.87 3.69 -9.79
C ILE A 241 2.80 4.88 -9.83
N LEU A 242 3.11 5.42 -8.65
CA LEU A 242 4.25 6.29 -8.43
C LEU A 242 5.42 5.47 -7.93
N TYR A 243 6.52 5.53 -8.64
CA TYR A 243 7.74 4.83 -8.25
C TYR A 243 8.93 5.38 -9.02
N ASP A 244 10.12 5.31 -8.42
CA ASP A 244 11.38 5.74 -9.04
C ASP A 244 11.88 4.65 -10.00
N PHE A 245 11.54 4.79 -11.29
CA PHE A 245 11.78 3.79 -12.33
C PHE A 245 13.12 3.99 -13.06
N ASP A 246 13.71 5.19 -13.02
CA ASP A 246 15.02 5.47 -13.63
C ASP A 246 16.21 5.51 -12.65
N GLY A 247 15.94 5.54 -11.34
CA GLY A 247 16.94 5.46 -10.28
C GLY A 247 17.56 6.80 -9.87
N ASP A 248 16.97 7.94 -10.27
CA ASP A 248 17.47 9.28 -9.90
C ASP A 248 17.08 9.75 -8.49
N GLY A 249 16.17 9.03 -7.83
CA GLY A 249 15.67 9.32 -6.48
C GLY A 249 14.30 10.01 -6.44
N LEU A 250 13.73 10.34 -7.60
CA LEU A 250 12.39 10.91 -7.75
C LEU A 250 11.43 9.87 -8.32
N CYS A 251 10.15 9.90 -7.95
CA CYS A 251 9.16 8.98 -8.52
C CYS A 251 8.64 9.47 -9.88
N GLU A 252 8.63 8.61 -10.91
CA GLU A 252 7.73 8.76 -12.05
C GLU A 252 6.31 8.33 -11.68
N ILE A 253 5.33 8.71 -12.49
CA ILE A 253 3.97 8.17 -12.47
C ILE A 253 3.67 7.41 -13.78
N ALA A 254 3.26 6.15 -13.67
CA ALA A 254 2.84 5.31 -14.80
C ALA A 254 1.37 4.90 -14.71
N PHE A 255 0.67 4.95 -15.85
CA PHE A 255 -0.78 4.72 -15.93
C PHE A 255 -1.25 4.37 -17.36
N ARG A 256 -2.46 3.83 -17.50
CA ARG A 256 -3.10 3.56 -18.79
C ARG A 256 -3.62 4.87 -19.41
N SER A 257 -3.20 5.15 -20.65
CA SER A 257 -3.56 6.35 -21.40
C SER A 257 -4.17 5.99 -22.77
N ALA A 258 -4.81 6.97 -23.43
CA ALA A 258 -5.49 6.80 -24.71
C ALA A 258 -5.53 8.13 -25.48
N GLU A 259 -6.05 8.14 -26.71
CA GLU A 259 -6.39 9.41 -27.37
C GLU A 259 -7.25 10.29 -26.46
N GLY A 260 -6.91 11.58 -26.38
CA GLY A 260 -7.56 12.53 -25.47
C GLY A 260 -6.91 12.69 -24.10
N THR A 261 -6.02 11.79 -23.67
CA THR A 261 -5.20 12.03 -22.47
C THR A 261 -4.35 13.30 -22.67
N GLN A 262 -4.44 14.25 -21.74
CA GLN A 262 -3.67 15.48 -21.70
C GLN A 262 -2.74 15.51 -20.49
N PHE A 263 -1.44 15.70 -20.76
CA PHE A 263 -0.39 15.80 -19.75
C PHE A 263 -0.28 17.23 -19.19
N ALA A 264 0.46 17.36 -18.09
CA ALA A 264 0.63 18.63 -17.38
C ALA A 264 1.25 19.76 -18.23
N ASP A 265 2.08 19.43 -19.22
CA ASP A 265 2.65 20.40 -20.16
C ASP A 265 1.69 20.81 -21.31
N GLY A 266 0.43 20.36 -21.24
CA GLY A 266 -0.63 20.66 -22.18
C GLY A 266 -0.63 19.81 -23.45
N LYS A 267 0.38 18.95 -23.67
CA LYS A 267 0.35 17.99 -24.78
C LYS A 267 -0.79 17.00 -24.58
N MET A 268 -1.41 16.61 -25.69
CA MET A 268 -2.54 15.69 -25.72
C MET A 268 -2.26 14.57 -26.71
N ILE A 269 -2.63 13.34 -26.35
CA ILE A 269 -2.59 12.19 -27.26
C ILE A 269 -3.66 12.39 -28.35
N THR A 270 -3.24 12.36 -29.61
CA THR A 270 -4.13 12.44 -30.78
C THR A 270 -3.84 11.28 -31.73
N GLY A 271 -4.86 10.93 -32.53
CA GLY A 271 -4.69 9.98 -33.63
C GLY A 271 -3.86 10.55 -34.78
N GLU A 272 -3.58 9.73 -35.78
CA GLU A 272 -2.71 10.07 -36.93
C GLU A 272 -3.14 11.34 -37.69
N ASP A 273 -4.42 11.72 -37.62
CA ASP A 273 -4.98 12.91 -38.26
C ASP A 273 -4.88 14.19 -37.41
N GLY A 274 -4.27 14.10 -36.24
CA GLY A 274 -4.06 15.18 -35.28
C GLY A 274 -5.29 15.53 -34.42
N LYS A 275 -6.31 14.67 -34.36
CA LYS A 275 -7.51 14.87 -33.53
C LYS A 275 -7.64 13.83 -32.42
N VAL A 276 -8.51 14.11 -31.46
CA VAL A 276 -9.01 13.13 -30.49
C VAL A 276 -10.29 12.52 -31.06
N HIS A 277 -10.34 11.21 -31.21
CA HIS A 277 -11.56 10.47 -31.50
C HIS A 277 -12.30 10.13 -30.20
N ASP A 278 -13.63 10.06 -30.24
CA ASP A 278 -14.45 9.60 -29.10
C ASP A 278 -14.88 8.15 -29.38
N TYR A 279 -14.21 7.19 -28.74
CA TYR A 279 -14.45 5.76 -28.92
C TYR A 279 -15.51 5.18 -27.97
N ARG A 280 -16.14 6.01 -27.14
CA ARG A 280 -17.21 5.57 -26.22
C ARG A 280 -18.43 5.10 -27.01
N ILE A 281 -18.95 3.93 -26.64
CA ILE A 281 -20.25 3.44 -27.13
C ILE A 281 -21.35 4.42 -26.66
N ARG A 282 -22.10 5.00 -27.61
CA ARG A 282 -23.18 5.97 -27.33
C ARG A 282 -24.59 5.38 -27.41
N ASP A 283 -24.73 4.08 -27.69
CA ASP A 283 -26.04 3.41 -27.66
C ASP A 283 -26.45 3.11 -26.21
N LEU A 284 -27.46 3.82 -25.72
CA LEU A 284 -28.05 3.62 -24.40
C LEU A 284 -28.52 2.17 -24.15
N ASN A 285 -28.92 1.45 -25.20
CA ASN A 285 -29.37 0.06 -25.10
C ASN A 285 -28.25 -0.95 -25.41
N GLY A 286 -27.03 -0.48 -25.68
CA GLY A 286 -25.90 -1.24 -26.20
C GLY A 286 -25.64 -2.56 -25.48
N ALA A 287 -25.22 -3.55 -26.27
CA ALA A 287 -24.87 -4.89 -25.84
C ALA A 287 -23.60 -5.40 -26.54
N GLY A 288 -23.11 -6.57 -26.12
CA GLY A 288 -22.03 -7.30 -26.79
C GLY A 288 -22.38 -7.59 -28.25
N TRP A 289 -21.39 -7.47 -29.13
CA TRP A 289 -21.61 -7.43 -30.58
C TRP A 289 -21.96 -8.80 -31.20
N ALA A 290 -21.65 -9.91 -30.54
CA ALA A 290 -21.99 -11.27 -30.97
C ALA A 290 -23.04 -11.92 -30.06
N SER A 291 -22.88 -11.81 -28.73
CA SER A 291 -23.75 -12.49 -27.78
C SER A 291 -25.11 -11.81 -27.57
N GLY A 292 -25.17 -10.48 -27.76
CA GLY A 292 -26.29 -9.66 -27.31
C GLY A 292 -26.46 -9.57 -25.78
N ALA A 293 -25.55 -10.16 -25.01
CA ALA A 293 -25.49 -10.03 -23.56
C ALA A 293 -24.84 -8.70 -23.15
N LYS A 294 -25.00 -8.32 -21.88
CA LYS A 294 -24.49 -7.05 -21.36
C LYS A 294 -24.45 -7.01 -19.83
N LEU A 295 -23.65 -6.07 -19.33
CA LEU A 295 -23.89 -5.33 -18.07
C LEU A 295 -25.25 -4.58 -18.17
N PRO A 296 -25.68 -3.70 -17.24
CA PRO A 296 -26.94 -2.96 -17.45
C PRO A 296 -27.02 -2.23 -18.80
N THR A 297 -25.88 -1.75 -19.32
CA THR A 297 -25.66 -1.33 -20.71
C THR A 297 -24.17 -1.39 -21.07
N THR A 298 -23.82 -1.47 -22.36
CA THR A 298 -22.44 -1.22 -22.83
C THR A 298 -22.18 0.26 -23.18
N CYS A 299 -23.18 1.14 -23.03
CA CYS A 299 -22.99 2.59 -23.16
C CYS A 299 -21.85 3.08 -22.23
N GLY A 300 -20.95 3.91 -22.77
CA GLY A 300 -19.75 4.41 -22.08
C GLY A 300 -18.50 3.55 -22.22
N LEU A 301 -18.62 2.27 -22.56
CA LEU A 301 -17.45 1.39 -22.78
C LEU A 301 -16.69 1.74 -24.06
N ILE A 302 -15.42 1.36 -24.10
CA ILE A 302 -14.49 1.61 -25.20
C ILE A 302 -14.00 0.26 -25.75
N PHE A 303 -14.53 -0.19 -26.89
CA PHE A 303 -14.16 -1.47 -27.53
C PHE A 303 -13.30 -1.27 -28.81
N GLU A 304 -12.95 -0.02 -29.11
CA GLU A 304 -12.21 0.40 -30.31
C GLU A 304 -11.27 1.55 -29.94
N GLY A 305 -10.34 1.87 -30.83
CA GLY A 305 -9.28 2.85 -30.56
C GLY A 305 -8.02 2.24 -29.94
N PRO A 306 -6.89 2.95 -30.02
CA PRO A 306 -5.64 2.51 -29.43
C PRO A 306 -5.66 2.68 -27.90
N GLU A 307 -4.91 1.84 -27.21
CA GLU A 307 -4.73 1.87 -25.75
C GLU A 307 -3.24 1.84 -25.46
N TYR A 308 -2.79 2.69 -24.53
CA TYR A 308 -1.38 2.88 -24.25
C TYR A 308 -1.09 2.74 -22.75
N ILE A 309 0.18 2.55 -22.43
CA ILE A 309 0.75 2.80 -21.10
C ILE A 309 1.69 3.98 -21.26
N SER A 310 1.44 5.05 -20.51
CA SER A 310 2.31 6.25 -20.44
C SER A 310 3.04 6.26 -19.10
N ILE A 311 4.25 6.80 -19.11
CA ILE A 311 5.00 7.15 -17.91
C ILE A 311 5.45 8.62 -18.00
N CYS A 312 5.24 9.35 -16.91
CA CYS A 312 5.51 10.77 -16.76
C CYS A 312 6.42 11.01 -15.55
N ARG A 313 7.19 12.09 -15.54
CA ARG A 313 7.98 12.47 -14.36
C ARG A 313 7.10 12.96 -13.22
N GLY A 314 7.52 12.68 -11.99
CA GLY A 314 6.87 13.13 -10.75
C GLY A 314 6.73 14.63 -10.65
N TYR A 315 7.83 15.40 -10.65
CA TYR A 315 7.78 16.84 -10.35
C TYR A 315 6.94 17.68 -11.32
N ASP A 316 6.84 17.32 -12.60
CA ASP A 316 6.16 18.15 -13.63
C ASP A 316 5.08 17.45 -14.46
N GLY A 317 4.72 16.20 -14.15
CA GLY A 317 3.60 15.48 -14.80
C GLY A 317 3.73 15.34 -16.32
N ARG A 318 4.94 15.51 -16.87
CA ARG A 318 5.21 15.44 -18.31
C ARG A 318 5.61 14.04 -18.72
N GLU A 319 4.97 13.55 -19.78
CA GLU A 319 5.30 12.26 -20.40
C GLU A 319 6.76 12.20 -20.90
N ILE A 320 7.41 11.09 -20.55
CA ILE A 320 8.78 10.75 -20.97
C ILE A 320 8.83 9.49 -21.85
N ALA A 321 7.94 8.52 -21.66
CA ALA A 321 7.83 7.34 -22.51
C ALA A 321 6.37 6.85 -22.64
N ARG A 322 6.11 6.09 -23.71
CA ARG A 322 4.82 5.45 -23.96
C ARG A 322 5.02 4.14 -24.74
N THR A 323 4.17 3.15 -24.47
CA THR A 323 4.08 1.91 -25.24
C THR A 323 2.61 1.50 -25.42
N ASP A 324 2.34 0.52 -26.28
CA ASP A 324 1.00 -0.05 -26.45
C ASP A 324 0.61 -0.88 -25.21
N ASN A 325 -0.64 -0.75 -24.77
CA ASN A 325 -1.20 -1.59 -23.71
C ASN A 325 -1.43 -3.04 -24.21
N ILE A 326 -1.63 -3.97 -23.27
CA ILE A 326 -2.03 -5.34 -23.54
C ILE A 326 -3.28 -5.35 -24.43
N PRO A 327 -3.24 -5.92 -25.65
CA PRO A 327 -4.32 -5.77 -26.62
C PRO A 327 -5.53 -6.65 -26.27
N ARG A 328 -6.72 -6.22 -26.70
CA ARG A 328 -7.96 -7.04 -26.63
C ARG A 328 -7.87 -8.33 -27.45
N GLY A 329 -7.02 -8.36 -28.48
CA GLY A 329 -6.96 -9.44 -29.47
C GLY A 329 -8.16 -9.45 -30.43
N GLY A 330 -8.14 -10.40 -31.37
CA GLY A 330 -9.14 -10.55 -32.43
C GLY A 330 -8.92 -9.61 -33.62
N GLU A 331 -9.31 -10.06 -34.81
CA GLU A 331 -9.21 -9.31 -36.07
C GLU A 331 -10.57 -9.31 -36.82
N GLY A 332 -10.68 -8.50 -37.87
CA GLY A 332 -11.86 -8.48 -38.74
C GLY A 332 -13.00 -7.59 -38.25
N SER A 333 -14.23 -8.04 -38.50
CA SER A 333 -15.45 -7.32 -38.14
C SER A 333 -15.68 -7.24 -36.62
N LYS A 334 -16.66 -6.43 -36.22
CA LYS A 334 -17.10 -6.36 -34.81
C LYS A 334 -17.57 -7.72 -34.27
N VAL A 335 -18.26 -8.51 -35.07
CA VAL A 335 -18.76 -9.84 -34.66
C VAL A 335 -17.59 -10.81 -34.51
N GLU A 336 -16.67 -10.88 -35.47
CA GLU A 336 -15.49 -11.78 -35.41
C GLU A 336 -14.57 -11.46 -34.21
N ARG A 337 -14.35 -10.17 -33.90
CA ARG A 337 -13.64 -9.77 -32.69
C ARG A 337 -14.38 -10.16 -31.40
N ALA A 338 -15.70 -9.96 -31.36
CA ALA A 338 -16.52 -10.34 -30.21
C ALA A 338 -16.56 -11.86 -29.97
N GLU A 339 -16.66 -12.67 -31.03
CA GLU A 339 -16.56 -14.13 -30.95
C GLU A 339 -15.21 -14.57 -30.37
N TYR A 340 -14.10 -13.94 -30.80
CA TYR A 340 -12.79 -14.14 -30.18
C TYR A 340 -12.76 -13.71 -28.70
N TRP A 341 -13.34 -12.57 -28.31
CA TRP A 341 -13.36 -12.11 -26.92
C TRP A 341 -14.18 -13.02 -25.98
N MET A 342 -15.28 -13.61 -26.47
CA MET A 342 -16.03 -14.62 -25.72
C MET A 342 -15.21 -15.87 -25.42
N ASP A 343 -14.42 -16.34 -26.39
CA ASP A 343 -13.55 -17.50 -26.20
C ASP A 343 -12.33 -17.15 -25.33
N TYR A 344 -11.72 -15.99 -25.54
CA TYR A 344 -10.48 -15.60 -24.89
C TYR A 344 -10.71 -15.00 -23.49
N TRP A 345 -11.41 -13.85 -23.41
CA TRP A 345 -11.67 -13.16 -22.14
C TRP A 345 -12.88 -13.71 -21.37
N GLY A 346 -13.81 -14.40 -22.04
CA GLY A 346 -15.03 -14.95 -21.44
C GLY A 346 -16.29 -14.07 -21.62
N ASP A 347 -16.17 -12.89 -22.24
CA ASP A 347 -17.31 -12.09 -22.72
C ASP A 347 -16.94 -11.12 -23.85
N ASP A 348 -17.95 -10.66 -24.59
CA ASP A 348 -17.87 -9.60 -25.61
C ASP A 348 -18.54 -8.27 -25.18
N TYR A 349 -18.92 -8.16 -23.91
CA TYR A 349 -19.61 -6.98 -23.35
C TYR A 349 -18.72 -6.18 -22.39
N GLY A 350 -17.42 -6.43 -22.39
CA GLY A 350 -16.40 -5.55 -21.79
C GLY A 350 -16.21 -5.71 -20.29
N ASN A 351 -16.71 -6.77 -19.67
CA ASN A 351 -16.57 -6.91 -18.22
C ASN A 351 -15.24 -7.56 -17.82
N ARG A 352 -14.85 -8.63 -18.51
CA ARG A 352 -13.61 -9.38 -18.20
C ARG A 352 -12.39 -8.79 -18.88
N MET A 353 -12.53 -8.28 -20.11
CA MET A 353 -11.40 -7.70 -20.85
C MET A 353 -10.98 -6.32 -20.36
N ASP A 354 -11.84 -5.59 -19.64
CA ASP A 354 -11.52 -4.26 -19.09
C ASP A 354 -11.37 -4.37 -17.55
N ARG A 355 -10.41 -5.20 -17.13
CA ARG A 355 -9.85 -5.26 -15.77
C ARG A 355 -8.36 -4.99 -15.89
N PHE A 356 -7.90 -3.82 -15.43
CA PHE A 356 -6.54 -3.34 -15.65
C PHE A 356 -5.89 -2.92 -14.34
N PHE A 357 -4.73 -3.52 -14.02
CA PHE A 357 -3.93 -3.15 -12.87
C PHE A 357 -2.50 -2.80 -13.28
N ILE A 358 -1.91 -1.81 -12.62
CA ILE A 358 -0.55 -1.32 -12.87
C ILE A 358 0.20 -1.21 -11.53
N GLY A 359 1.48 -1.56 -11.52
CA GLY A 359 2.35 -1.51 -10.34
C GLY A 359 3.84 -1.59 -10.72
N ALA A 360 4.72 -1.78 -9.74
CA ALA A 360 6.17 -1.92 -9.92
C ALA A 360 6.67 -3.28 -9.39
N ALA A 361 7.91 -3.70 -9.71
CA ALA A 361 8.59 -4.86 -9.11
C ALA A 361 10.10 -4.82 -9.38
N TYR A 362 10.93 -5.19 -8.40
CA TYR A 362 12.38 -5.34 -8.56
C TYR A 362 12.78 -6.72 -9.11
N LEU A 363 12.46 -6.93 -10.39
CA LEU A 363 12.68 -8.19 -11.13
C LEU A 363 14.16 -8.52 -11.42
N ASP A 364 15.12 -7.71 -10.97
CA ASP A 364 16.58 -7.92 -11.11
C ASP A 364 17.34 -7.83 -9.77
N GLY A 365 16.64 -7.53 -8.66
CA GLY A 365 17.23 -7.39 -7.33
C GLY A 365 16.58 -6.27 -6.53
N ILE A 366 16.01 -6.63 -5.38
CA ILE A 366 15.49 -5.72 -4.36
C ILE A 366 16.65 -4.88 -3.77
N PRO A 367 16.45 -3.60 -3.42
CA PRO A 367 17.50 -2.78 -2.80
C PRO A 367 18.02 -3.41 -1.51
N ASP A 368 19.33 -3.31 -1.25
CA ASP A 368 19.92 -3.90 -0.03
C ASP A 368 19.27 -3.31 1.24
N PRO A 369 18.63 -4.12 2.09
CA PRO A 369 17.80 -3.61 3.20
C PRO A 369 18.62 -3.00 4.35
N SER A 370 19.95 -3.08 4.31
CA SER A 370 20.84 -2.47 5.31
C SER A 370 21.45 -1.14 4.86
N THR A 371 21.48 -0.87 3.56
CA THR A 371 22.14 0.30 2.97
C THR A 371 21.26 1.11 2.03
N GLY A 372 20.09 0.59 1.63
CA GLY A 372 19.25 1.15 0.56
C GLY A 372 19.87 1.07 -0.84
N ALA A 373 21.04 0.42 -0.98
CA ALA A 373 21.78 0.40 -2.23
C ALA A 373 21.06 -0.46 -3.28
N ARG A 374 20.62 0.17 -4.37
CA ARG A 374 20.02 -0.52 -5.52
C ARG A 374 21.09 -1.15 -6.40
N THR A 375 20.85 -2.38 -6.85
CA THR A 375 21.59 -3.04 -7.94
C THR A 375 20.91 -2.92 -9.29
N SER A 376 19.62 -2.57 -9.28
CA SER A 376 18.69 -2.57 -10.40
C SER A 376 17.58 -1.56 -10.15
N ASN A 377 17.00 -1.06 -11.24
CA ASN A 377 15.78 -0.29 -11.18
C ASN A 377 14.56 -1.23 -11.16
N PRO A 378 13.42 -0.79 -10.62
CA PRO A 378 12.19 -1.55 -10.68
C PRO A 378 11.64 -1.56 -12.11
N SER A 379 11.00 -2.67 -12.49
CA SER A 379 10.23 -2.82 -13.72
C SER A 379 8.77 -2.42 -13.50
N LEU A 380 8.17 -1.81 -14.52
CA LEU A 380 6.74 -1.51 -14.60
C LEU A 380 5.94 -2.78 -14.92
N ILE A 381 4.96 -3.10 -14.07
CA ILE A 381 4.06 -4.26 -14.21
C ILE A 381 2.70 -3.78 -14.69
N VAL A 382 2.21 -4.36 -15.78
CA VAL A 382 0.92 -4.05 -16.40
C VAL A 382 0.11 -5.33 -16.55
N THR A 383 -1.16 -5.31 -16.17
CA THR A 383 -2.04 -6.49 -16.24
C THR A 383 -3.32 -6.24 -17.03
N ARG A 384 -3.90 -7.32 -17.56
CA ARG A 384 -5.23 -7.31 -18.18
C ARG A 384 -5.97 -8.62 -17.93
N GLY A 385 -7.21 -8.53 -17.48
CA GLY A 385 -8.09 -9.68 -17.21
C GLY A 385 -7.95 -10.24 -15.80
N VAL A 386 -9.00 -10.95 -15.35
CA VAL A 386 -9.12 -11.54 -14.00
C VAL A 386 -9.84 -12.91 -14.05
N TYR A 387 -11.07 -12.95 -14.57
CA TYR A 387 -12.01 -14.07 -14.36
C TYR A 387 -11.97 -15.21 -15.41
N LYS A 388 -11.03 -15.19 -16.37
CA LYS A 388 -10.80 -16.30 -17.31
C LYS A 388 -9.36 -16.24 -17.76
N ASN A 389 -9.09 -15.79 -18.99
CA ASN A 389 -7.75 -15.44 -19.41
C ASN A 389 -7.31 -14.15 -18.73
N TRP A 390 -6.04 -14.10 -18.34
CA TRP A 390 -5.38 -12.92 -17.83
C TRP A 390 -3.93 -12.86 -18.31
N GLN A 391 -3.39 -11.65 -18.33
CA GLN A 391 -2.03 -11.36 -18.79
C GLN A 391 -1.31 -10.44 -17.80
N VAL A 392 0.01 -10.63 -17.71
CA VAL A 392 0.94 -9.73 -17.00
C VAL A 392 2.12 -9.47 -17.92
N TRP A 393 2.41 -8.20 -18.20
CA TRP A 393 3.56 -7.79 -19.01
C TRP A 393 4.48 -6.91 -18.13
N ALA A 394 5.77 -7.23 -18.11
CA ALA A 394 6.79 -6.43 -17.45
C ALA A 394 7.54 -5.54 -18.45
N PHE A 395 7.88 -4.33 -18.05
CA PHE A 395 8.64 -3.37 -18.85
C PHE A 395 9.73 -2.69 -18.02
N ASP A 396 10.89 -2.44 -18.64
CA ASP A 396 11.95 -1.63 -18.04
C ASP A 396 11.92 -0.22 -18.68
N LEU A 397 12.01 0.83 -17.86
CA LEU A 397 12.25 2.18 -18.37
C LEU A 397 13.74 2.32 -18.73
N LYS A 398 14.04 2.56 -20.01
CA LYS A 398 15.42 2.78 -20.48
C LYS A 398 15.51 4.10 -21.23
N GLY A 399 15.88 5.15 -20.49
CA GLY A 399 15.92 6.53 -20.99
C GLY A 399 14.52 7.07 -21.23
N SER A 400 14.05 7.03 -22.48
CA SER A 400 12.73 7.54 -22.89
C SER A 400 11.87 6.47 -23.59
N GLU A 401 12.15 5.19 -23.34
CA GLU A 401 11.46 4.05 -23.95
C GLU A 401 11.11 3.01 -22.88
N LEU A 402 9.94 2.38 -23.00
CA LEU A 402 9.51 1.24 -22.19
C LEU A 402 9.82 -0.04 -22.97
N GLU A 403 10.94 -0.69 -22.65
CA GLU A 403 11.32 -1.96 -23.26
C GLU A 403 10.58 -3.11 -22.58
N ASN A 404 9.94 -3.98 -23.35
CA ASN A 404 9.29 -5.15 -22.77
C ASN A 404 10.33 -6.18 -22.29
N ARG A 405 10.26 -6.52 -21.01
CA ARG A 405 11.13 -7.49 -20.34
C ARG A 405 10.64 -8.92 -20.57
N TRP A 406 9.38 -9.19 -20.23
CA TRP A 406 8.69 -10.46 -20.47
C TRP A 406 7.16 -10.28 -20.58
N LYS A 407 6.46 -11.35 -20.97
CA LYS A 407 4.99 -11.42 -21.07
C LYS A 407 4.51 -12.78 -20.60
N PHE A 408 3.53 -12.78 -19.70
CA PHE A 408 2.78 -13.94 -19.26
C PHE A 408 1.34 -13.84 -19.78
N ASP A 409 0.79 -14.91 -20.34
CA ASP A 409 -0.56 -14.96 -20.89
C ASP A 409 -1.15 -16.36 -20.74
N THR A 410 -2.16 -16.52 -19.87
CA THR A 410 -2.64 -17.85 -19.44
C THR A 410 -3.09 -18.80 -20.54
N LYS A 411 -3.39 -18.30 -21.75
CA LYS A 411 -3.68 -19.14 -22.92
C LYS A 411 -2.56 -20.11 -23.30
N ASP A 412 -1.32 -19.75 -22.95
CA ASP A 412 -0.12 -20.51 -23.29
C ASP A 412 0.27 -21.52 -22.17
N HIS A 413 -0.54 -21.60 -21.12
CA HIS A 413 -0.33 -22.41 -19.90
C HIS A 413 -1.46 -23.44 -19.69
N ASP A 414 -1.35 -24.27 -18.64
CA ASP A 414 -2.39 -25.24 -18.27
C ASP A 414 -3.70 -24.54 -17.82
N GLU A 415 -4.86 -25.13 -18.14
CA GLU A 415 -6.18 -24.55 -17.83
C GLU A 415 -6.37 -24.20 -16.34
N LYS A 416 -5.63 -24.85 -15.42
CA LYS A 416 -5.64 -24.51 -13.98
C LYS A 416 -5.28 -23.05 -13.67
N TRP A 417 -4.55 -22.36 -14.56
CA TRP A 417 -4.12 -20.97 -14.37
C TRP A 417 -5.22 -19.95 -14.66
N LEU A 418 -6.27 -20.35 -15.37
CA LEU A 418 -7.41 -19.48 -15.67
C LEU A 418 -8.15 -19.08 -14.39
N ALA A 419 -8.68 -17.86 -14.36
CA ALA A 419 -9.53 -17.35 -13.26
C ALA A 419 -8.89 -17.35 -11.85
N MET A 420 -7.56 -17.31 -11.74
CA MET A 420 -6.84 -17.29 -10.44
C MET A 420 -6.68 -15.89 -9.83
N CYS A 421 -6.85 -14.82 -10.63
CA CYS A 421 -6.57 -13.45 -10.20
C CYS A 421 -7.50 -12.97 -9.08
N SER A 422 -7.00 -12.07 -8.25
CA SER A 422 -7.83 -11.25 -7.36
C SER A 422 -8.17 -9.90 -7.99
N HIS A 423 -8.97 -9.08 -7.30
CA HIS A 423 -9.16 -7.67 -7.64
C HIS A 423 -7.98 -6.74 -7.26
N ALA A 424 -6.84 -7.33 -6.94
CA ALA A 424 -5.54 -6.71 -6.88
C ALA A 424 -4.48 -7.77 -7.22
N PHE A 425 -3.25 -7.34 -7.48
CA PHE A 425 -2.07 -8.19 -7.36
C PHE A 425 -1.16 -7.63 -6.26
N ARG A 426 -0.24 -8.46 -5.78
CA ARG A 426 0.81 -8.09 -4.84
C ARG A 426 2.17 -8.48 -5.40
N VAL A 427 3.20 -7.85 -4.86
CA VAL A 427 4.60 -8.04 -5.26
C VAL A 427 5.44 -8.11 -4.00
N ALA A 428 6.30 -9.13 -3.93
CA ALA A 428 7.26 -9.38 -2.87
C ALA A 428 8.25 -10.48 -3.30
N ASP A 429 9.34 -10.64 -2.56
CA ASP A 429 10.20 -11.83 -2.57
C ASP A 429 9.44 -13.01 -1.93
N LEU A 430 8.78 -13.81 -2.77
CA LEU A 430 7.96 -14.95 -2.33
C LEU A 430 8.85 -16.18 -2.11
N ASP A 431 9.88 -16.33 -2.94
CA ASP A 431 10.75 -17.49 -3.00
C ASP A 431 12.07 -17.33 -2.22
N ASN A 432 12.41 -16.12 -1.75
CA ASN A 432 13.61 -15.76 -0.98
C ASN A 432 14.92 -15.86 -1.80
N ASP A 433 14.92 -15.38 -3.05
CA ASP A 433 16.14 -15.19 -3.86
C ASP A 433 16.65 -13.74 -3.91
N GLY A 434 15.89 -12.79 -3.36
CA GLY A 434 16.21 -11.36 -3.31
C GLY A 434 15.67 -10.55 -4.49
N LYS A 435 14.70 -11.11 -5.24
CA LYS A 435 13.95 -10.43 -6.31
C LYS A 435 12.46 -10.43 -5.98
N ASP A 436 11.68 -9.77 -6.82
CA ASP A 436 10.23 -9.70 -6.68
C ASP A 436 9.50 -10.66 -7.63
N GLU A 437 8.55 -11.41 -7.09
CA GLU A 437 7.58 -12.19 -7.85
C GLU A 437 6.20 -11.52 -7.87
N ILE A 438 5.40 -11.81 -8.90
CA ILE A 438 4.06 -11.24 -9.06
C ILE A 438 3.01 -12.22 -8.55
N LEU A 439 2.47 -11.96 -7.35
CA LEU A 439 1.33 -12.67 -6.78
C LEU A 439 0.02 -12.09 -7.32
N TYR A 440 -0.51 -12.65 -8.40
CA TYR A 440 -1.80 -12.23 -8.96
C TYR A 440 -2.93 -13.14 -8.46
N GLY A 441 -3.39 -12.87 -7.24
CA GLY A 441 -4.40 -13.70 -6.56
C GLY A 441 -3.83 -15.05 -6.13
N GLN A 442 -4.25 -16.11 -6.81
CA GLN A 442 -4.02 -17.52 -6.46
C GLN A 442 -2.96 -18.20 -7.34
N ALA A 443 -2.17 -17.37 -8.03
CA ALA A 443 -1.07 -17.76 -8.90
C ALA A 443 0.10 -16.77 -8.71
N ALA A 444 1.32 -17.31 -8.71
CA ALA A 444 2.56 -16.55 -8.62
C ALA A 444 3.39 -16.71 -9.90
N ILE A 445 3.90 -15.59 -10.41
CA ILE A 445 4.79 -15.52 -11.58
C ILE A 445 6.18 -15.15 -11.07
N ASP A 446 7.17 -15.92 -11.51
CA ASP A 446 8.58 -15.79 -11.18
C ASP A 446 9.17 -14.46 -11.70
N ASP A 447 10.31 -14.00 -11.16
CA ASP A 447 10.98 -12.72 -11.50
C ASP A 447 11.19 -12.54 -13.02
N ASN A 448 11.43 -13.67 -13.67
CA ASN A 448 11.78 -13.84 -15.07
C ASN A 448 10.56 -14.09 -15.98
N GLY A 449 9.34 -14.11 -15.43
CA GLY A 449 8.09 -14.27 -16.16
C GLY A 449 7.64 -15.73 -16.38
N ASN A 450 8.27 -16.71 -15.74
CA ASN A 450 7.84 -18.11 -15.76
C ASN A 450 6.76 -18.40 -14.70
N GLU A 451 6.14 -19.58 -14.79
CA GLU A 451 5.30 -20.15 -13.73
C GLU A 451 6.13 -20.40 -12.45
N LEU A 452 5.81 -19.76 -11.32
CA LEU A 452 6.30 -20.19 -10.01
C LEU A 452 5.37 -21.26 -9.42
N TRP A 453 4.12 -20.89 -9.11
CA TRP A 453 3.08 -21.83 -8.68
C TRP A 453 1.66 -21.31 -8.93
N CYS A 454 0.68 -22.21 -8.87
CA CYS A 454 -0.74 -21.91 -8.96
C CYS A 454 -1.53 -22.92 -8.10
N THR A 455 -2.40 -22.43 -7.21
CA THR A 455 -3.12 -23.28 -6.22
C THR A 455 -4.42 -23.87 -6.76
N GLY A 456 -5.00 -23.29 -7.82
CA GLY A 456 -6.31 -23.69 -8.33
C GLY A 456 -7.51 -23.21 -7.48
N ASN A 457 -7.30 -22.31 -6.50
CA ASN A 457 -8.37 -21.81 -5.63
C ASN A 457 -9.44 -20.95 -6.36
N GLY A 458 -9.11 -20.33 -7.48
CA GLY A 458 -10.03 -19.45 -8.22
C GLY A 458 -9.97 -17.98 -7.79
N HIS A 459 -10.94 -17.20 -8.25
CA HIS A 459 -11.01 -15.76 -8.02
C HIS A 459 -11.28 -15.40 -6.56
N GLY A 460 -10.72 -14.28 -6.09
CA GLY A 460 -10.89 -13.78 -4.72
C GLY A 460 -10.85 -12.26 -4.58
N ASP A 461 -11.60 -11.74 -3.61
CA ASP A 461 -11.79 -10.30 -3.39
C ASP A 461 -10.72 -9.66 -2.47
N CYS A 462 -9.98 -10.50 -1.73
CA CYS A 462 -8.97 -10.10 -0.75
C CYS A 462 -7.65 -10.87 -0.93
N LEU A 463 -6.53 -10.16 -0.82
CA LEU A 463 -5.18 -10.69 -1.04
C LEU A 463 -4.14 -9.97 -0.15
N HIS A 464 -3.64 -10.68 0.85
CA HIS A 464 -2.62 -10.20 1.79
C HIS A 464 -1.35 -11.04 1.62
N VAL A 465 -0.17 -10.41 1.60
CA VAL A 465 1.14 -11.09 1.65
C VAL A 465 2.02 -10.38 2.66
N GLY A 466 2.78 -11.12 3.47
CA GLY A 466 3.63 -10.56 4.52
C GLY A 466 4.03 -11.58 5.57
N LYS A 467 4.66 -11.10 6.65
CA LYS A 467 5.16 -11.96 7.74
C LYS A 467 4.10 -12.19 8.82
N PHE A 468 3.25 -13.18 8.60
CA PHE A 468 2.11 -13.45 9.50
C PHE A 468 2.38 -14.52 10.57
N ILE A 469 3.41 -15.35 10.38
CA ILE A 469 3.85 -16.38 11.32
C ILE A 469 5.29 -16.09 11.74
N LYS A 470 5.48 -15.77 13.02
CA LYS A 470 6.73 -15.23 13.57
C LYS A 470 7.92 -16.17 13.39
N ASP A 471 7.75 -17.44 13.76
CA ASP A 471 8.79 -18.45 13.78
C ASP A 471 8.81 -19.36 12.53
N ARG A 472 8.18 -18.95 11.42
CA ARG A 472 8.24 -19.66 10.12
C ARG A 472 9.13 -18.89 9.15
N ASP A 473 10.00 -19.57 8.40
CA ASP A 473 10.76 -18.96 7.31
C ASP A 473 9.86 -18.46 6.17
N GLY A 474 10.31 -17.45 5.41
CA GLY A 474 9.56 -16.87 4.28
C GLY A 474 8.32 -16.08 4.68
N LEU A 475 7.59 -15.62 3.65
CA LEU A 475 6.32 -14.90 3.77
C LEU A 475 5.11 -15.85 3.74
N GLN A 476 3.96 -15.35 4.16
CA GLN A 476 2.68 -16.05 4.09
C GLN A 476 1.68 -15.20 3.31
N ILE A 477 0.71 -15.87 2.72
CA ILE A 477 -0.40 -15.25 1.99
C ILE A 477 -1.69 -15.55 2.74
N VAL A 478 -2.56 -14.56 2.91
CA VAL A 478 -3.95 -14.77 3.37
C VAL A 478 -4.90 -14.30 2.29
N ALA A 479 -5.85 -15.15 1.91
CA ALA A 479 -6.81 -14.87 0.84
C ALA A 479 -8.14 -15.59 1.06
N SER A 480 -9.19 -15.08 0.41
CA SER A 480 -10.53 -15.67 0.38
C SER A 480 -11.16 -15.58 -1.01
N PHE A 481 -12.15 -16.43 -1.29
CA PHE A 481 -12.53 -16.80 -2.66
C PHE A 481 -14.04 -16.67 -2.94
N GLU A 482 -14.40 -16.29 -4.17
CA GLU A 482 -15.81 -16.10 -4.59
C GLU A 482 -16.45 -17.42 -5.08
N GLU A 483 -15.69 -18.30 -5.73
CA GLU A 483 -16.23 -19.46 -6.46
C GLU A 483 -16.17 -20.78 -5.65
N GLU A 484 -17.26 -21.13 -4.96
CA GLU A 484 -17.32 -22.31 -4.07
C GLU A 484 -16.98 -23.66 -4.70
N ASN A 485 -17.25 -23.86 -6.00
CA ASN A 485 -16.85 -25.08 -6.68
C ASN A 485 -15.34 -25.10 -6.94
N THR A 486 -14.75 -23.95 -7.24
CA THR A 486 -13.34 -23.82 -7.57
C THR A 486 -12.49 -24.03 -6.32
N TYR A 487 -12.71 -23.26 -5.24
CA TYR A 487 -11.92 -23.41 -4.01
C TYR A 487 -12.16 -24.73 -3.26
N ALA A 488 -13.34 -25.34 -3.34
CA ALA A 488 -13.66 -26.57 -2.62
C ALA A 488 -13.34 -27.87 -3.38
N VAL A 489 -13.26 -27.85 -4.72
CA VAL A 489 -13.09 -29.06 -5.55
C VAL A 489 -11.79 -29.07 -6.36
N GLN A 490 -11.33 -27.91 -6.84
CA GLN A 490 -10.07 -27.78 -7.59
C GLN A 490 -8.93 -27.30 -6.68
N GLY A 491 -9.19 -26.29 -5.85
CA GLY A 491 -8.24 -25.71 -4.92
C GLY A 491 -8.01 -26.52 -3.65
N LEU A 492 -7.52 -25.84 -2.61
CA LEU A 492 -7.05 -26.48 -1.38
C LEU A 492 -8.18 -26.85 -0.38
N GLY A 493 -9.44 -26.57 -0.71
CA GLY A 493 -10.63 -27.13 -0.03
C GLY A 493 -11.35 -26.20 0.96
N TYR A 494 -10.93 -24.93 1.06
CA TYR A 494 -11.38 -23.98 2.10
C TYR A 494 -11.68 -22.59 1.55
N GLY A 495 -12.70 -21.91 2.08
CA GLY A 495 -13.13 -20.59 1.62
C GLY A 495 -12.23 -19.41 2.03
N CYS A 496 -11.38 -19.58 3.06
CA CYS A 496 -10.34 -18.63 3.43
C CYS A 496 -9.10 -19.39 3.93
N GLN A 497 -7.92 -19.03 3.44
CA GLN A 497 -6.69 -19.83 3.57
C GLN A 497 -5.48 -18.98 3.94
N VAL A 498 -4.55 -19.60 4.66
CA VAL A 498 -3.17 -19.15 4.90
C VAL A 498 -2.25 -20.09 4.11
N ILE A 499 -1.51 -19.52 3.17
CA ILE A 499 -0.74 -20.23 2.14
C ILE A 499 0.73 -19.84 2.29
N ASP A 500 1.65 -20.78 2.03
CA ASP A 500 3.08 -20.47 1.94
C ASP A 500 3.39 -19.71 0.65
N ALA A 501 4.06 -18.56 0.76
CA ALA A 501 4.37 -17.72 -0.38
C ALA A 501 5.28 -18.41 -1.41
N ARG A 502 6.18 -19.31 -0.98
CA ARG A 502 7.21 -19.91 -1.85
C ARG A 502 6.66 -20.99 -2.77
N ASP A 503 5.69 -21.79 -2.32
CA ASP A 503 5.24 -22.99 -3.05
C ASP A 503 3.72 -23.14 -3.19
N GLY A 504 2.93 -22.20 -2.65
CA GLY A 504 1.47 -22.25 -2.73
C GLY A 504 0.84 -23.34 -1.84
N SER A 505 1.59 -23.94 -0.91
CA SER A 505 1.07 -24.99 -0.02
C SER A 505 0.22 -24.44 1.13
N LEU A 506 -0.76 -25.23 1.57
CA LEU A 506 -1.66 -24.86 2.66
C LEU A 506 -0.96 -24.93 4.02
N ILE A 507 -1.01 -23.85 4.81
CA ILE A 507 -0.51 -23.78 6.18
C ILE A 507 -1.67 -23.91 7.18
N SER A 508 -2.64 -23.01 7.08
CA SER A 508 -3.84 -22.93 7.93
C SER A 508 -5.04 -22.50 7.08
N ALA A 509 -6.27 -22.71 7.55
CA ALA A 509 -7.47 -22.36 6.80
C ALA A 509 -8.71 -22.36 7.69
N HIS A 510 -9.83 -21.84 7.17
CA HIS A 510 -11.15 -22.14 7.71
C HIS A 510 -12.25 -22.19 6.63
N GLY A 511 -13.38 -22.80 6.98
CA GLY A 511 -14.52 -22.97 6.06
C GLY A 511 -14.29 -24.10 5.07
N ALA A 512 -14.16 -25.32 5.57
CA ALA A 512 -13.98 -26.51 4.73
C ALA A 512 -15.21 -26.82 3.86
N GLY A 513 -15.01 -27.08 2.57
CA GLY A 513 -16.10 -27.38 1.63
C GLY A 513 -16.75 -26.12 1.03
N MET A 514 -18.01 -26.23 0.59
CA MET A 514 -18.72 -25.17 -0.14
C MET A 514 -19.48 -24.23 0.82
N HIS A 515 -19.18 -22.92 0.76
CA HIS A 515 -19.78 -21.89 1.62
C HIS A 515 -20.28 -20.64 0.85
N GLY A 516 -20.41 -20.73 -0.48
CA GLY A 516 -20.68 -19.58 -1.35
C GLY A 516 -19.50 -18.62 -1.47
N ASP A 517 -19.80 -17.35 -1.74
CA ASP A 517 -18.84 -16.26 -1.85
C ASP A 517 -18.27 -15.87 -0.47
N VAL A 518 -16.94 -15.94 -0.33
CA VAL A 518 -16.19 -15.42 0.82
C VAL A 518 -15.51 -14.10 0.44
N GLY A 519 -16.31 -13.12 0.02
CA GLY A 519 -15.84 -11.86 -0.57
C GLY A 519 -15.13 -10.87 0.35
N ARG A 520 -14.71 -11.28 1.56
CA ARG A 520 -13.79 -10.52 2.43
C ARG A 520 -12.97 -11.45 3.33
N CYS A 521 -11.69 -11.15 3.49
CA CYS A 521 -10.87 -11.61 4.63
C CYS A 521 -9.88 -10.53 5.06
N ILE A 522 -9.32 -10.69 6.25
CA ILE A 522 -8.28 -9.81 6.80
C ILE A 522 -7.34 -10.62 7.68
N VAL A 523 -6.09 -10.15 7.80
CA VAL A 523 -5.05 -10.69 8.69
C VAL A 523 -4.43 -9.54 9.49
N ALA A 524 -4.29 -9.73 10.79
CA ALA A 524 -3.69 -8.77 11.73
C ALA A 524 -3.46 -9.44 13.10
N ASP A 525 -2.39 -9.11 13.82
CA ASP A 525 -2.33 -9.33 15.27
C ASP A 525 -3.29 -8.33 15.93
N VAL A 526 -4.36 -8.84 16.55
CA VAL A 526 -5.37 -8.02 17.25
C VAL A 526 -5.63 -8.49 18.68
N ASP A 527 -5.27 -9.73 19.03
CA ASP A 527 -5.38 -10.25 20.40
C ASP A 527 -3.99 -10.40 21.03
N PRO A 528 -3.58 -9.52 21.97
CA PRO A 528 -2.25 -9.56 22.59
C PRO A 528 -2.00 -10.82 23.44
N ASP A 529 -2.99 -11.70 23.57
CA ASP A 529 -2.85 -13.03 24.18
C ASP A 529 -2.62 -14.19 23.20
N SER A 530 -2.69 -13.95 21.90
CA SER A 530 -2.45 -14.91 20.82
C SER A 530 -1.05 -14.74 20.21
N PRO A 531 -0.34 -15.82 19.82
CA PRO A 531 0.93 -15.73 19.09
C PRO A 531 0.69 -15.57 17.57
N ASN A 532 1.65 -15.04 16.80
CA ASN A 532 1.49 -14.80 15.35
C ASN A 532 0.42 -13.73 15.05
N MET A 533 -0.11 -13.67 13.82
CA MET A 533 -1.28 -12.87 13.47
C MET A 533 -2.56 -13.69 13.42
N GLU A 534 -3.70 -13.05 13.72
CA GLU A 534 -5.03 -13.60 13.51
C GLU A 534 -5.51 -13.37 12.08
N PHE A 535 -6.44 -14.23 11.62
CA PHE A 535 -7.19 -14.02 10.39
C PHE A 535 -8.66 -14.45 10.55
N TRP A 536 -9.55 -13.79 9.81
CA TRP A 536 -10.99 -14.11 9.74
C TRP A 536 -11.59 -13.61 8.42
N SER A 537 -12.81 -14.05 8.10
CA SER A 537 -13.48 -13.77 6.81
C SER A 537 -14.99 -13.62 6.92
N SER A 538 -15.62 -13.14 5.84
CA SER A 538 -17.07 -12.89 5.73
C SER A 538 -17.98 -14.09 6.05
N MET A 539 -17.44 -15.30 6.16
CA MET A 539 -18.14 -16.45 6.75
C MET A 539 -18.58 -16.22 8.22
N ASN A 540 -17.97 -15.27 8.94
CA ASN A 540 -18.27 -14.95 10.34
C ASN A 540 -18.23 -16.16 11.30
N SER A 541 -17.36 -17.15 11.05
CA SER A 541 -17.28 -18.40 11.81
C SER A 541 -16.33 -18.35 13.02
N GLY A 542 -15.66 -17.22 13.26
CA GLY A 542 -14.71 -16.99 14.34
C GLY A 542 -13.41 -16.35 13.86
N MET A 543 -12.49 -16.16 14.80
CA MET A 543 -11.14 -15.66 14.57
C MET A 543 -10.13 -16.82 14.71
N TYR A 544 -9.20 -16.91 13.75
CA TYR A 544 -8.28 -18.04 13.59
C TYR A 544 -6.83 -17.55 13.67
N ASN A 545 -5.89 -18.45 13.96
CA ASN A 545 -4.47 -18.13 14.09
C ASN A 545 -3.70 -18.59 12.84
N CYS A 546 -2.84 -17.75 12.26
CA CYS A 546 -2.14 -18.08 11.01
C CYS A 546 -1.25 -19.34 11.12
N GLY A 547 -0.62 -19.56 12.27
CA GLY A 547 0.13 -20.79 12.59
C GLY A 547 -0.68 -21.87 13.31
N GLY A 548 -2.01 -21.70 13.40
CA GLY A 548 -2.91 -22.55 14.16
C GLY A 548 -3.32 -23.85 13.48
N SER A 549 -4.20 -24.61 14.13
CA SER A 549 -4.83 -25.78 13.52
C SER A 549 -5.93 -25.36 12.55
N ILE A 550 -5.94 -25.98 11.36
CA ILE A 550 -6.96 -25.77 10.32
C ILE A 550 -8.38 -25.96 10.90
N ASP A 551 -9.27 -25.02 10.56
CA ASP A 551 -10.69 -24.98 10.90
C ASP A 551 -11.01 -24.97 12.41
N VAL A 552 -10.04 -24.57 13.24
CA VAL A 552 -10.19 -24.39 14.69
C VAL A 552 -10.02 -22.91 15.07
N PRO A 553 -11.10 -22.18 15.39
CA PRO A 553 -10.99 -20.78 15.81
C PRO A 553 -10.39 -20.68 17.21
N ILE A 554 -9.57 -19.65 17.44
CA ILE A 554 -9.05 -19.30 18.77
C ILE A 554 -10.07 -18.49 19.58
N SER A 555 -10.98 -17.78 18.91
CA SER A 555 -12.05 -17.01 19.52
C SER A 555 -13.31 -17.04 18.64
N PRO A 556 -14.53 -17.14 19.21
CA PRO A 556 -15.76 -16.92 18.46
C PRO A 556 -16.01 -15.43 18.18
N ASP A 557 -15.40 -14.53 18.94
CA ASP A 557 -15.63 -13.09 18.88
C ASP A 557 -14.62 -12.43 17.94
N MET A 558 -15.11 -11.72 16.92
CA MET A 558 -14.30 -10.94 15.97
C MET A 558 -14.47 -9.43 16.23
N PRO A 559 -13.54 -8.58 15.78
CA PRO A 559 -13.69 -7.13 15.87
C PRO A 559 -14.92 -6.60 15.12
N THR A 560 -15.72 -5.73 15.74
CA THR A 560 -16.95 -5.16 15.16
C THR A 560 -16.94 -3.63 15.15
N GLY A 561 -17.50 -3.05 14.09
CA GLY A 561 -17.55 -1.61 13.87
C GLY A 561 -18.96 -1.01 13.95
N ILE A 562 -19.23 -0.05 13.06
CA ILE A 562 -20.52 0.66 13.01
C ILE A 562 -21.67 -0.34 12.78
N GLY A 563 -22.70 -0.27 13.62
CA GLY A 563 -23.86 -1.17 13.54
C GLY A 563 -23.61 -2.61 14.02
N GLY A 564 -22.43 -2.92 14.57
CA GLY A 564 -22.07 -4.26 15.03
C GLY A 564 -21.69 -5.24 13.91
N GLY A 565 -21.45 -4.74 12.69
CA GLY A 565 -20.87 -5.55 11.61
C GLY A 565 -19.40 -5.86 11.87
N THR A 566 -18.97 -7.08 11.54
CA THR A 566 -17.57 -7.51 11.62
C THR A 566 -16.69 -6.72 10.63
N LEU A 567 -15.48 -6.39 11.04
CA LEU A 567 -14.54 -5.57 10.28
C LEU A 567 -13.60 -6.42 9.40
N TYR A 568 -13.41 -6.01 8.14
CA TYR A 568 -12.60 -6.69 7.11
C TYR A 568 -12.02 -5.73 6.05
N ASN A 569 -11.81 -4.47 6.40
CA ASN A 569 -11.41 -3.44 5.45
C ASN A 569 -9.89 -3.23 5.53
N ALA A 570 -9.40 -2.37 6.41
CA ALA A 570 -7.97 -2.20 6.67
C ALA A 570 -7.58 -2.62 8.09
N ALA A 571 -6.32 -3.02 8.26
CA ALA A 571 -5.63 -3.11 9.53
C ALA A 571 -4.59 -1.99 9.58
N ILE A 572 -4.42 -1.37 10.74
CA ILE A 572 -3.62 -0.14 10.91
C ILE A 572 -2.88 -0.13 12.24
N TRP A 573 -1.61 0.24 12.26
CA TRP A 573 -0.91 0.61 13.50
C TRP A 573 -1.21 2.07 13.84
N TRP A 574 -2.14 2.31 14.75
CA TRP A 574 -2.58 3.66 15.10
C TRP A 574 -2.26 4.05 16.54
N THR A 575 -2.36 3.13 17.49
CA THR A 575 -2.10 3.42 18.90
C THR A 575 -0.62 3.24 19.27
N GLY A 576 -0.32 3.19 20.57
CA GLY A 576 1.04 2.96 21.07
C GLY A 576 1.42 1.49 21.21
N GLU A 577 0.47 0.57 21.01
CA GLU A 577 0.62 -0.88 21.19
C GLU A 577 1.19 -1.57 19.93
N LEU A 578 1.66 -2.81 20.05
CA LEU A 578 2.15 -3.60 18.90
C LEU A 578 1.04 -4.31 18.10
N THR A 579 -0.14 -4.50 18.71
CA THR A 579 -1.34 -4.99 18.03
C THR A 579 -1.80 -3.97 16.99
N ARG A 580 -2.29 -4.42 15.83
CA ARG A 580 -2.98 -3.53 14.88
C ARG A 580 -4.40 -3.24 15.35
N GLU A 581 -4.80 -2.00 15.18
CA GLU A 581 -6.20 -1.62 15.13
C GLU A 581 -6.80 -2.00 13.75
N LEU A 582 -8.12 -1.94 13.64
CA LEU A 582 -8.82 -2.07 12.38
C LEU A 582 -9.49 -0.77 11.97
N PHE A 583 -9.59 -0.57 10.67
CA PHE A 583 -10.10 0.65 10.07
C PHE A 583 -11.16 0.35 9.02
N ASP A 584 -12.35 0.92 9.21
CA ASP A 584 -13.48 0.86 8.28
C ASP A 584 -14.42 2.06 8.49
N ARG A 585 -15.07 2.57 7.45
CA ARG A 585 -16.07 3.66 7.55
C ARG A 585 -15.60 4.87 8.36
N ALA A 586 -14.38 5.33 8.09
CA ALA A 586 -13.70 6.38 8.83
C ALA A 586 -13.50 6.11 10.35
N LEU A 587 -13.70 4.88 10.85
CA LEU A 587 -13.61 4.47 12.26
C LEU A 587 -12.39 3.57 12.51
N ILE A 588 -11.54 3.92 13.46
CA ILE A 588 -10.48 3.03 13.98
C ILE A 588 -10.96 2.34 15.26
N VAL A 589 -10.77 1.02 15.32
CA VAL A 589 -11.24 0.13 16.39
C VAL A 589 -10.14 -0.84 16.85
N SER A 590 -9.84 -0.90 18.14
CA SER A 590 -9.04 -1.97 18.74
C SER A 590 -9.93 -3.13 19.22
N TYR A 591 -9.46 -4.38 19.05
CA TYR A 591 -10.22 -5.58 19.45
C TYR A 591 -10.37 -5.71 20.96
N LYS A 592 -9.28 -5.54 21.71
CA LYS A 592 -9.32 -5.30 23.16
C LYS A 592 -9.43 -3.81 23.43
N ALA A 593 -9.90 -3.43 24.62
CA ALA A 593 -9.90 -2.02 25.01
C ALA A 593 -8.44 -1.55 25.15
N ASN A 594 -8.07 -0.50 24.41
CA ASN A 594 -6.73 0.10 24.46
C ASN A 594 -6.40 0.50 25.92
N PRO A 595 -5.22 0.15 26.46
CA PRO A 595 -4.93 0.31 27.88
C PRO A 595 -4.79 1.78 28.33
N ARG A 596 -4.49 2.71 27.41
CA ARG A 596 -4.36 4.14 27.70
C ARG A 596 -5.71 4.83 27.85
N THR A 597 -6.66 4.55 26.96
CA THR A 597 -7.99 5.21 26.95
C THR A 597 -9.11 4.36 27.53
N ASN A 598 -8.89 3.06 27.73
CA ASN A 598 -9.88 2.05 28.12
C ASN A 598 -11.08 2.01 27.14
N LYS A 599 -10.78 2.02 25.84
CA LYS A 599 -11.77 2.04 24.75
C LYS A 599 -11.45 1.06 23.63
N ASN A 600 -12.49 0.57 22.97
CA ASN A 600 -12.39 -0.14 21.69
C ASN A 600 -12.52 0.80 20.49
N ARG A 601 -13.41 1.80 20.53
CA ARG A 601 -13.58 2.79 19.47
C ARG A 601 -12.69 3.99 19.77
N LEU A 602 -11.69 4.22 18.92
CA LEU A 602 -10.55 5.08 19.25
C LEU A 602 -10.65 6.46 18.60
N VAL A 603 -11.10 6.51 17.34
CA VAL A 603 -11.34 7.75 16.60
C VAL A 603 -12.30 7.48 15.44
N ASN A 604 -13.18 8.45 15.11
CA ASN A 604 -13.99 8.43 13.89
C ASN A 604 -13.81 9.75 13.12
N PHE A 605 -13.13 9.71 11.98
CA PHE A 605 -12.75 10.90 11.22
C PHE A 605 -13.96 11.68 10.67
N ALA A 606 -15.03 10.97 10.28
CA ALA A 606 -16.23 11.58 9.74
C ALA A 606 -17.05 12.31 10.82
N THR A 607 -17.39 11.60 11.90
CA THR A 607 -18.25 12.12 12.99
C THR A 607 -17.50 13.11 13.88
N GLY A 608 -16.21 12.87 14.16
CA GLY A 608 -15.39 13.73 15.00
C GLY A 608 -14.90 14.99 14.28
N TYR A 609 -14.54 14.90 13.01
CA TYR A 609 -13.75 15.94 12.33
C TYR A 609 -14.22 16.29 10.90
N GLY A 610 -15.31 15.68 10.40
CA GLY A 610 -15.99 16.11 9.18
C GLY A 610 -15.41 15.59 7.85
N SER A 611 -14.64 14.50 7.88
CA SER A 611 -14.29 13.75 6.65
C SER A 611 -15.51 13.07 6.03
N ASN A 612 -15.36 12.48 4.85
CA ASN A 612 -16.27 11.45 4.34
C ASN A 612 -16.10 10.12 5.13
N GLU A 613 -16.98 9.15 4.89
CA GLU A 613 -16.89 7.80 5.47
C GLU A 613 -15.89 6.89 4.73
N GLY A 614 -15.20 7.39 3.71
CA GLY A 614 -14.42 6.60 2.74
C GLY A 614 -15.06 6.54 1.35
N ASN A 615 -14.32 5.93 0.43
CA ASN A 615 -14.57 5.88 -1.01
C ASN A 615 -15.12 4.51 -1.44
N HIS A 616 -15.36 4.33 -2.74
CA HIS A 616 -15.68 3.02 -3.32
C HIS A 616 -16.97 2.34 -2.79
N SER A 617 -17.96 3.12 -2.38
CA SER A 617 -19.27 2.65 -1.90
C SER A 617 -19.15 1.68 -0.72
N THR A 618 -19.51 0.40 -0.87
CA THR A 618 -19.47 -0.60 0.20
C THR A 618 -18.06 -1.09 0.56
N LYS A 619 -17.03 -0.67 -0.19
CA LYS A 619 -15.63 -0.93 0.16
C LYS A 619 -15.16 -0.02 1.30
N TYR A 620 -15.60 1.25 1.34
CA TYR A 620 -15.27 2.25 2.38
C TYR A 620 -13.76 2.48 2.56
N ASN A 621 -13.01 2.50 1.46
CA ASN A 621 -11.57 2.68 1.49
C ASN A 621 -11.23 4.11 1.94
N PRO A 622 -10.13 4.36 2.69
CA PRO A 622 -9.56 5.71 2.75
C PRO A 622 -9.12 6.18 1.37
N CYS A 623 -8.71 7.44 1.24
CA CYS A 623 -7.95 7.85 0.06
C CYS A 623 -6.57 7.18 0.07
N TYR A 624 -5.92 7.16 1.24
CA TYR A 624 -4.65 6.47 1.50
C TYR A 624 -4.50 6.20 3.00
N TYR A 625 -3.74 5.17 3.37
CA TYR A 625 -3.19 5.07 4.72
C TYR A 625 -1.79 4.42 4.71
N GLY A 626 -0.96 4.73 5.71
CA GLY A 626 0.40 4.20 5.82
C GLY A 626 1.34 5.14 6.56
N ASP A 627 2.47 4.65 7.07
CA ASP A 627 3.54 5.48 7.67
C ASP A 627 4.16 6.32 6.55
N PHE A 628 3.89 7.63 6.55
CA PHE A 628 4.60 8.58 5.69
C PHE A 628 5.01 9.86 6.43
N LEU A 629 4.59 10.07 7.68
CA LEU A 629 4.89 11.23 8.52
C LEU A 629 5.18 10.79 9.95
N GLY A 630 6.00 11.55 10.68
CA GLY A 630 6.26 11.23 12.08
C GLY A 630 7.06 9.92 12.25
N ASP A 631 6.60 9.04 13.12
CA ASP A 631 7.25 7.76 13.43
C ASP A 631 6.52 6.57 12.79
N TRP A 632 6.88 5.33 13.16
CA TRP A 632 6.46 4.07 12.53
C TRP A 632 4.95 3.78 12.40
N ARG A 633 4.06 4.66 12.85
CA ARG A 633 2.61 4.43 12.84
C ARG A 633 1.97 5.05 11.61
N GLU A 634 0.82 4.54 11.25
CA GLU A 634 0.26 4.77 9.93
C GLU A 634 -0.70 5.98 9.94
N GLU A 635 -0.40 6.98 9.11
CA GLU A 635 -1.31 8.08 8.82
C GLU A 635 -2.54 7.62 8.04
N VAL A 636 -3.57 8.45 8.04
CA VAL A 636 -4.78 8.28 7.24
C VAL A 636 -5.08 9.57 6.47
N ILE A 637 -5.32 9.45 5.16
CA ILE A 637 -5.83 10.53 4.32
C ILE A 637 -7.28 10.24 3.92
N MET A 638 -8.18 11.18 4.23
CA MET A 638 -9.61 11.12 3.91
C MET A 638 -10.05 12.32 3.07
N GLY A 639 -11.05 12.15 2.20
CA GLY A 639 -11.73 13.27 1.57
C GLY A 639 -12.58 14.06 2.57
N SER A 640 -12.74 15.37 2.37
CA SER A 640 -13.70 16.17 3.13
C SER A 640 -15.15 15.80 2.76
N SER A 641 -16.08 15.96 3.72
CA SER A 641 -17.51 15.71 3.48
C SER A 641 -18.17 16.64 2.44
N ASP A 642 -17.52 17.76 2.10
CA ASP A 642 -17.93 18.69 1.04
C ASP A 642 -17.16 18.51 -0.29
N HIS A 643 -16.24 17.52 -0.34
CA HIS A 643 -15.40 17.18 -1.48
C HIS A 643 -14.47 18.31 -1.98
N SER A 644 -14.26 19.35 -1.18
CA SER A 644 -13.38 20.48 -1.51
C SER A 644 -11.92 20.29 -1.09
N ALA A 645 -11.61 19.26 -0.30
CA ALA A 645 -10.32 19.06 0.34
C ALA A 645 -10.02 17.60 0.66
N ILE A 646 -8.77 17.34 1.02
CA ILE A 646 -8.36 16.14 1.75
C ILE A 646 -7.85 16.53 3.14
N TYR A 647 -8.03 15.63 4.09
CA TYR A 647 -7.64 15.77 5.49
C TYR A 647 -6.62 14.67 5.82
N ILE A 648 -5.42 15.10 6.26
CA ILE A 648 -4.33 14.21 6.69
C ILE A 648 -4.38 14.10 8.21
N PHE A 649 -4.54 12.88 8.70
CA PHE A 649 -4.53 12.54 10.13
C PHE A 649 -3.30 11.69 10.45
N SER A 650 -2.55 12.08 11.48
CA SER A 650 -1.51 11.25 12.13
C SER A 650 -1.93 11.02 13.58
N THR A 651 -1.49 9.93 14.20
CA THR A 651 -1.89 9.60 15.57
C THR A 651 -1.39 10.61 16.60
N ASN A 652 -2.15 10.81 17.68
CA ASN A 652 -1.71 11.53 18.88
C ASN A 652 -1.46 10.61 20.08
N TYR A 653 -1.70 9.30 19.96
CA TYR A 653 -1.35 8.32 21.00
C TYR A 653 0.18 8.23 21.07
N PRO A 654 0.85 8.43 22.22
CA PRO A 654 2.28 8.14 22.34
C PRO A 654 2.55 6.63 22.40
N THR A 655 3.79 6.22 22.12
CA THR A 655 4.27 4.84 22.16
C THR A 655 5.56 4.71 22.97
N GLU A 656 5.80 3.53 23.54
CA GLU A 656 7.09 3.11 24.12
C GLU A 656 7.90 2.22 23.16
N HIS A 657 7.48 2.12 21.90
CA HIS A 657 8.11 1.35 20.85
C HIS A 657 8.67 2.25 19.75
N ARG A 658 9.77 1.81 19.13
CA ARG A 658 10.34 2.41 17.93
C ARG A 658 10.64 1.32 16.91
N PHE A 659 10.37 1.63 15.66
CA PHE A 659 10.81 0.87 14.50
C PHE A 659 11.38 1.87 13.49
N PRO A 660 12.27 1.43 12.58
CA PRO A 660 12.60 2.22 11.39
C PRO A 660 11.32 2.57 10.63
N HIS A 661 11.34 3.69 9.91
CA HIS A 661 10.27 4.09 8.98
C HIS A 661 9.83 2.90 8.12
N LEU A 662 8.55 2.52 8.17
CA LEU A 662 8.05 1.25 7.63
C LEU A 662 8.22 1.14 6.11
N MET A 663 8.24 2.25 5.37
CA MET A 663 8.57 2.26 3.93
C MET A 663 10.03 1.86 3.62
N THR A 664 10.88 1.65 4.63
CA THR A 664 12.21 1.02 4.43
C THR A 664 12.15 -0.52 4.42
N ASP A 665 11.00 -1.12 4.77
CA ASP A 665 10.70 -2.52 4.49
C ASP A 665 10.13 -2.65 3.08
N HIS A 666 10.79 -3.46 2.25
CA HIS A 666 10.42 -3.64 0.85
C HIS A 666 8.99 -4.17 0.66
N THR A 667 8.56 -5.14 1.46
CA THR A 667 7.19 -5.69 1.35
C THR A 667 6.14 -4.63 1.72
N TYR A 668 6.42 -3.81 2.74
CA TYR A 668 5.55 -2.70 3.11
C TYR A 668 5.48 -1.64 2.02
N ASP A 669 6.63 -1.22 1.48
CA ASP A 669 6.69 -0.25 0.38
C ASP A 669 5.91 -0.71 -0.86
N MET A 670 6.12 -1.95 -1.30
CA MET A 670 5.35 -2.53 -2.40
C MET A 670 3.86 -2.62 -2.07
N SER A 671 3.49 -2.96 -0.83
CA SER A 671 2.10 -3.05 -0.40
C SER A 671 1.38 -1.69 -0.35
N GLN A 672 2.08 -0.63 0.10
CA GLN A 672 1.53 0.72 0.23
C GLN A 672 1.41 1.42 -1.14
N ALA A 673 2.43 1.26 -2.00
CA ALA A 673 2.45 1.84 -3.34
C ALA A 673 1.29 1.30 -4.21
N MET A 674 0.97 0.02 -4.02
CA MET A 674 -0.10 -0.68 -4.74
C MET A 674 -1.50 -0.56 -4.10
N GLN A 675 -1.71 0.30 -3.11
CA GLN A 675 -3.03 0.42 -2.46
C GLN A 675 -4.16 0.83 -3.41
N ASN A 676 -3.89 1.65 -4.44
CA ASN A 676 -4.90 2.13 -5.38
C ASN A 676 -5.34 1.08 -6.43
N ILE A 677 -4.78 -0.13 -6.37
CA ILE A 677 -5.08 -1.18 -7.35
C ILE A 677 -6.44 -1.82 -7.08
N GLY A 678 -7.40 -1.54 -7.96
CA GLY A 678 -8.62 -2.33 -8.10
C GLY A 678 -9.55 -2.25 -6.90
N TYR A 679 -9.55 -3.30 -6.07
CA TYR A 679 -10.09 -3.22 -4.72
C TYR A 679 -8.91 -3.11 -3.75
N ASN A 680 -8.72 -1.91 -3.19
CA ASN A 680 -7.61 -1.59 -2.29
C ASN A 680 -7.42 -2.66 -1.22
N GLN A 681 -6.17 -3.08 -1.02
CA GLN A 681 -5.79 -4.11 -0.06
C GLN A 681 -4.87 -3.51 1.03
N PRO A 682 -4.89 -4.05 2.26
CA PRO A 682 -4.08 -3.55 3.38
C PRO A 682 -2.56 -3.66 3.20
N THR A 683 -1.83 -2.74 3.84
CA THR A 683 -0.37 -2.73 3.98
C THR A 683 0.13 -3.85 4.90
N HIS A 684 1.29 -4.44 4.62
CA HIS A 684 1.89 -5.52 5.42
C HIS A 684 3.42 -5.53 5.33
N LEU A 685 4.11 -5.95 6.39
CA LEU A 685 5.58 -5.98 6.49
C LEU A 685 6.17 -7.34 6.09
N GLY A 686 7.42 -7.32 5.61
CA GLY A 686 8.27 -8.50 5.37
C GLY A 686 8.85 -9.10 6.66
N TYR A 687 8.76 -8.37 7.78
CA TYR A 687 9.09 -8.84 9.13
C TYR A 687 7.88 -8.74 10.08
N TYR A 688 7.92 -9.48 11.18
CA TYR A 688 6.82 -9.55 12.14
C TYR A 688 6.90 -8.40 13.16
N ILE A 689 5.93 -7.47 13.10
CA ILE A 689 5.56 -6.62 14.25
C ILE A 689 4.29 -7.21 14.86
N GLY A 690 4.35 -7.48 16.16
CA GLY A 690 3.25 -8.00 16.94
C GLY A 690 3.64 -8.26 18.38
N SER A 691 2.65 -8.59 19.18
CA SER A 691 2.68 -8.73 20.63
C SER A 691 3.38 -10.00 21.13
N LYS A 692 3.29 -11.14 20.40
CA LYS A 692 3.77 -12.45 20.87
C LYS A 692 4.41 -13.35 19.80
#